data_AF-A0A847TJ86-F1
#
_entry.id   AF-A0A847TJ86-F1
#
_cell.length_a   1.000
_cell.length_b   1.000
_cell.length_c   1.000
_cell.angle_alpha   90.00
_cell.angle_beta   90.00
_cell.angle_gamma   90.00
#
_symmetry.space_group_name_H-M   'P 1'
#
loop_
_entity.id
_entity.type
_entity.pdbx_description
1 polymer ?
#
loop_
_entity_poly.entity_id
_entity_poly.type
_entity_poly.pdbx_seq_one_letter_code
_entity_poly.pdbx_strand_id
1 'polypeptide(L)'
;MQYLSSYKTFFTIALLSGASAYAQYSPEKPYAGKVGGTLSQSIVAATPFNPTAPKGAPNIVYIMLDDVGWGASSAFGGLVETPVFDSLANNGLRYTNFHTTAICSPTRASLLTGRNHHSVNVPTVIDAAVNFPGHNGYMPFEKGTIAEILREDGYNTYAVGKWHITPSPDLTPAGPFNRWPTGRGFDAFFGFMGGETDQYTPALWENTVKVEPDLHGQHLTTVLVDKAIAYIAAQHSAAPDKPFFLYFTPGATHGPHQVDKSWVEKYKGKFDAGWDVYREQVLARQQKLGLVPPNVTLPPRNPGVKPWASLSPVEKKVFARFFEVYAGFLSHTDYEVGRLISYLRDTRQLDNTLVVLIIGDNGASKEGGLSGHVHGINEYINGNLFSESYDSRIKEIDSLYDKIGTPESGPNYPIGWAQAANTPFRYLKQDANSEGGTRNPLVIFYPKLIKQGGIRTQYSHVNSVTPTVLELAGLTMPKVINGYPQDSLEGISLAYTIDNPAAMGRHHVQYYEIAGGRSIYKDGWKAAVAHERGTPFSNDKWELYNLNEDFNEQHDLAAAYPAKLKELETLFDEQAHKYKVYPLLGDSTRITLALLTRGPLDIRRSAVLYPGLTQVPTRSAPFLSEQSFIINADVELKDDEAAGVLLAIGGRFSGFTLFVQDGRLKAVHNNNGRLTNLTASRKLTAGKAILRYELKYAPARRLTDPAGTEILYINDEKVAERAITKEDAVITPYDEGLDIGRDQGSAVSPLYRSPYTFTGKLNHVEIIHP
;
A
#
# COMPACT_ATOMS: atom_id res chain seq x y z
N MET A 1 -47.08 -40.97 48.23
CA MET A 1 -45.95 -41.63 48.92
C MET A 1 -44.69 -40.88 48.47
N GLN A 2 -44.05 -39.93 49.18
CA GLN A 2 -43.52 -39.95 50.57
C GLN A 2 -42.77 -41.27 50.81
N TYR A 3 -41.44 -41.38 50.98
CA TYR A 3 -40.37 -40.61 51.67
C TYR A 3 -39.00 -40.92 50.98
N LEU A 4 -38.05 -39.97 50.76
CA LEU A 4 -36.93 -39.54 51.64
C LEU A 4 -35.97 -40.69 52.05
N SER A 5 -34.63 -40.58 52.11
CA SER A 5 -33.64 -39.51 51.96
C SER A 5 -32.24 -40.16 52.00
N SER A 6 -31.19 -39.46 51.53
CA SER A 6 -29.90 -39.35 52.24
C SER A 6 -28.98 -38.35 51.52
N TYR A 7 -28.74 -37.23 52.20
CA TYR A 7 -27.84 -36.14 51.84
C TYR A 7 -26.35 -36.54 51.99
N LYS A 8 -25.48 -35.96 51.15
CA LYS A 8 -24.29 -35.26 51.65
C LYS A 8 -23.75 -34.25 50.63
N THR A 9 -23.76 -33.01 51.08
CA THR A 9 -23.23 -31.78 50.52
C THR A 9 -21.72 -31.85 50.29
N PHE A 10 -21.25 -31.40 49.13
CA PHE A 10 -19.98 -30.68 49.00
C PHE A 10 -20.16 -29.54 48.00
N PHE A 11 -20.16 -28.32 48.52
CA PHE A 11 -19.98 -27.09 47.77
C PHE A 11 -18.47 -26.80 47.73
N THR A 12 -18.04 -26.08 46.68
CA THR A 12 -16.97 -25.05 46.66
C THR A 12 -15.81 -25.32 45.68
N ILE A 13 -15.85 -24.60 44.54
CA ILE A 13 -14.80 -23.73 43.92
C ILE A 13 -13.42 -24.38 43.67
N ALA A 14 -12.80 -24.39 42.47
CA ALA A 14 -12.67 -23.33 41.48
C ALA A 14 -12.43 -23.89 40.05
N LEU A 15 -13.17 -23.36 39.08
CA LEU A 15 -12.64 -23.16 37.72
C LEU A 15 -11.62 -22.02 37.80
N LEU A 16 -10.34 -22.35 37.88
CA LEU A 16 -9.28 -21.45 37.40
C LEU A 16 -8.98 -21.87 35.96
N SER A 17 -9.91 -21.55 35.05
CA SER A 17 -9.49 -21.22 33.71
C SER A 17 -8.59 -20.00 33.88
N GLY A 18 -7.28 -20.20 33.82
CA GLY A 18 -6.32 -19.11 33.66
C GLY A 18 -6.65 -18.41 32.36
N ALA A 19 -7.60 -17.48 32.39
CA ALA A 19 -7.60 -16.38 31.46
C ALA A 19 -6.31 -15.63 31.79
N SER A 20 -5.24 -15.97 31.08
CA SER A 20 -4.08 -15.11 30.98
C SER A 20 -4.59 -13.85 30.30
N ALA A 21 -5.03 -12.89 31.12
CA ALA A 21 -5.07 -11.51 30.70
C ALA A 21 -3.63 -11.15 30.39
N TYR A 22 -3.24 -11.22 29.12
CA TYR A 22 -1.98 -10.68 28.67
C TYR A 22 -2.12 -9.17 28.80
N ALA A 23 -1.63 -8.64 29.93
CA ALA A 23 -1.56 -7.22 30.16
C ALA A 23 -0.71 -6.59 29.04
N GLN A 24 -1.07 -5.38 28.64
CA GLN A 24 -0.49 -4.61 27.54
C GLN A 24 0.95 -4.11 27.84
N TYR A 25 1.60 -4.64 28.87
CA TYR A 25 2.95 -4.29 29.31
C TYR A 25 3.68 -5.54 29.80
N SER A 26 4.99 -5.59 29.57
CA SER A 26 5.89 -6.53 30.25
C SER A 26 5.62 -6.49 31.76
N PRO A 27 5.62 -7.64 32.47
CA PRO A 27 5.30 -7.69 33.90
C PRO A 27 6.13 -6.68 34.69
N GLU A 28 5.49 -6.01 35.65
CA GLU A 28 6.15 -5.01 36.51
C GLU A 28 7.41 -5.62 37.12
N LYS A 29 8.57 -5.00 36.85
CA LYS A 29 9.82 -5.46 37.47
C LYS A 29 9.70 -5.27 38.98
N PRO A 30 10.11 -6.26 39.80
CA PRO A 30 10.11 -6.09 41.25
C PRO A 30 10.84 -4.81 41.64
N TYR A 31 10.25 -4.01 42.53
CA TYR A 31 10.89 -2.79 43.02
C TYR A 31 12.24 -3.14 43.64
N ALA A 32 13.31 -2.64 43.03
CA ALA A 32 14.67 -2.94 43.45
C ALA A 32 15.10 -2.17 44.72
N GLY A 33 14.27 -1.23 45.20
CA GLY A 33 14.55 -0.45 46.40
C GLY A 33 14.04 -1.13 47.66
N LYS A 34 14.16 -0.44 48.78
CA LYS A 34 13.62 -0.88 50.08
C LYS A 34 12.52 0.08 50.50
N VAL A 35 11.33 -0.44 50.80
CA VAL A 35 10.23 0.36 51.36
C VAL A 35 10.25 0.22 52.89
N GLY A 36 10.49 1.33 53.60
CA GLY A 36 10.39 1.41 55.06
C GLY A 36 9.05 2.00 55.52
N GLY A 37 8.82 2.07 56.83
CA GLY A 37 7.59 2.66 57.39
C GLY A 37 7.50 4.20 57.26
N THR A 38 8.60 4.84 56.88
CA THR A 38 8.71 6.27 56.59
C THR A 38 9.67 6.49 55.42
N LEU A 39 9.62 7.67 54.79
CA LEU A 39 10.52 8.00 53.68
C LEU A 39 12.01 7.90 54.06
N SER A 40 12.35 8.28 55.30
CA SER A 40 13.73 8.16 55.82
C SER A 40 14.20 6.73 56.06
N GLN A 41 13.28 5.77 56.09
CA GLN A 41 13.56 4.33 56.20
C GLN A 41 13.50 3.62 54.85
N SER A 42 13.12 4.33 53.78
CA SER A 42 13.07 3.82 52.42
C SER A 42 14.37 4.12 51.68
N ILE A 43 14.79 3.17 50.85
CA ILE A 43 15.90 3.32 49.91
C ILE A 43 15.29 3.30 48.52
N VAL A 44 15.36 4.43 47.82
CA VAL A 44 14.90 4.51 46.44
C VAL A 44 15.92 3.82 45.54
N ALA A 45 15.48 2.79 44.80
CA ALA A 45 16.29 2.26 43.72
C ALA A 45 16.21 3.18 42.50
N ALA A 46 17.36 3.42 41.86
CA ALA A 46 17.43 3.97 40.53
C ALA A 46 17.05 2.88 39.51
N THR A 47 15.77 2.51 39.47
CA THR A 47 15.26 1.65 38.40
C THR A 47 14.98 2.56 37.19
N PRO A 48 15.65 2.39 36.04
CA PRO A 48 15.30 3.14 34.85
C PRO A 48 13.83 2.84 34.50
N PHE A 49 13.05 3.91 34.35
CA PHE A 49 11.61 3.83 34.10
C PHE A 49 11.28 3.14 32.76
N ASN A 50 12.20 3.21 31.79
CA ASN A 50 12.06 2.64 30.45
C ASN A 50 13.31 1.81 30.07
N PRO A 51 13.18 0.85 29.14
CA PRO A 51 14.34 0.22 28.50
C PRO A 51 15.29 1.28 27.94
N THR A 52 16.59 1.03 28.03
CA THR A 52 17.63 1.92 27.52
C THR A 52 18.38 1.21 26.42
N ALA A 53 18.50 1.87 25.26
CA ALA A 53 19.25 1.32 24.14
C ALA A 53 20.72 1.09 24.50
N PRO A 54 21.39 0.12 23.86
CA PRO A 54 22.82 -0.06 24.01
C PRO A 54 23.58 1.23 23.74
N LYS A 55 24.66 1.49 24.49
CA LYS A 55 25.45 2.70 24.33
C LYS A 55 25.97 2.80 22.89
N GLY A 56 25.65 3.92 22.22
CA GLY A 56 26.09 4.17 20.85
C GLY A 56 25.29 3.43 19.78
N ALA A 57 24.12 2.88 20.14
CA ALA A 57 23.15 2.35 19.19
C ALA A 57 22.82 3.40 18.11
N PRO A 58 22.67 3.01 16.84
CA PRO A 58 22.39 3.94 15.75
C PRO A 58 20.92 4.37 15.75
N ASN A 59 20.66 5.57 15.24
CA ASN A 59 19.34 5.86 14.68
C ASN A 59 19.12 4.99 13.45
N ILE A 60 17.88 4.62 13.17
CA ILE A 60 17.53 3.77 12.02
C ILE A 60 16.52 4.53 11.16
N VAL A 61 16.77 4.61 9.86
CA VAL A 61 15.83 5.21 8.90
C VAL A 61 15.60 4.24 7.76
N TYR A 62 14.36 3.78 7.61
CA TYR A 62 13.91 3.09 6.41
C TYR A 62 13.26 4.10 5.48
N ILE A 63 13.73 4.14 4.25
CA ILE A 63 13.16 4.92 3.15
C ILE A 63 12.74 3.91 2.10
N MET A 64 11.46 3.81 1.80
CA MET A 64 10.95 2.91 0.76
C MET A 64 9.98 3.63 -0.14
N LEU A 65 10.31 3.63 -1.44
CA LEU A 65 9.46 4.18 -2.48
C LEU A 65 8.49 3.12 -3.02
N ASP A 66 7.41 3.60 -3.62
CA ASP A 66 6.27 2.83 -4.13
C ASP A 66 6.37 2.72 -5.65
N ASP A 67 6.31 1.50 -6.20
CA ASP A 67 6.27 1.24 -7.65
C ASP A 67 7.44 1.76 -8.51
N VAL A 68 8.59 2.07 -7.91
CA VAL A 68 9.77 2.53 -8.67
C VAL A 68 10.48 1.34 -9.32
N GLY A 69 10.58 1.35 -10.66
CA GLY A 69 11.31 0.34 -11.42
C GLY A 69 12.83 0.43 -11.26
N TRP A 70 13.52 -0.69 -11.44
CA TRP A 70 14.97 -0.81 -11.21
C TRP A 70 15.84 0.18 -12.02
N GLY A 71 15.42 0.47 -13.26
CA GLY A 71 16.07 1.38 -14.20
C GLY A 71 15.46 2.78 -14.26
N ALA A 72 14.69 3.21 -13.26
CA ALA A 72 14.12 4.56 -13.20
C ALA A 72 15.13 5.58 -12.66
N SER A 73 15.70 5.30 -11.49
CA SER A 73 16.58 6.18 -10.71
C SER A 73 18.01 6.23 -11.26
N SER A 74 18.64 7.41 -11.30
CA SER A 74 20.05 7.57 -11.73
C SER A 74 21.02 6.77 -10.85
N ALA A 75 20.68 6.57 -9.56
CA ALA A 75 21.44 5.74 -8.62
C ALA A 75 21.68 4.30 -9.10
N PHE A 76 20.81 3.80 -9.99
CA PHE A 76 20.88 2.48 -10.61
C PHE A 76 20.89 2.54 -12.15
N GLY A 77 21.42 3.63 -12.71
CA GLY A 77 21.66 3.80 -14.15
C GLY A 77 20.49 4.36 -14.96
N GLY A 78 19.36 4.65 -14.30
CA GLY A 78 18.20 5.30 -14.92
C GLY A 78 18.46 6.71 -15.44
N LEU A 79 17.48 7.29 -16.15
CA LEU A 79 17.59 8.65 -16.68
C LEU A 79 16.88 9.70 -15.83
N VAL A 80 16.12 9.30 -14.82
CA VAL A 80 15.50 10.24 -13.87
C VAL A 80 16.54 10.68 -12.85
N GLU A 81 16.64 11.99 -12.62
CA GLU A 81 17.69 12.60 -11.80
C GLU A 81 17.36 12.44 -10.31
N THR A 82 18.14 11.63 -9.58
CA THR A 82 17.97 11.39 -8.14
C THR A 82 19.29 11.61 -7.38
N PRO A 83 19.82 12.85 -7.35
CA PRO A 83 21.13 13.15 -6.80
C PRO A 83 21.31 12.79 -5.32
N VAL A 84 20.24 12.79 -4.51
CA VAL A 84 20.33 12.37 -3.10
C VAL A 84 20.51 10.86 -3.01
N PHE A 85 19.74 10.08 -3.79
CA PHE A 85 19.90 8.64 -3.87
C PHE A 85 21.27 8.26 -4.46
N ASP A 86 21.76 9.00 -5.47
CA ASP A 86 23.12 8.86 -5.99
C ASP A 86 24.17 9.04 -4.88
N SER A 87 24.01 10.09 -4.06
CA SER A 87 24.92 10.36 -2.95
C SER A 87 24.91 9.24 -1.91
N LEU A 88 23.72 8.78 -1.48
CA LEU A 88 23.59 7.66 -0.54
C LEU A 88 24.19 6.37 -1.12
N ALA A 89 23.97 6.11 -2.39
CA ALA A 89 24.44 4.91 -3.07
C ALA A 89 25.97 4.93 -3.33
N ASN A 90 26.54 6.09 -3.62
CA ASN A 90 27.99 6.25 -3.82
C ASN A 90 28.78 6.19 -2.51
N ASN A 91 28.18 6.63 -1.41
CA ASN A 91 28.79 6.59 -0.07
C ASN A 91 28.31 5.41 0.77
N GLY A 92 27.48 4.54 0.19
CA GLY A 92 26.90 3.34 0.81
C GLY A 92 27.09 2.10 -0.05
N LEU A 93 26.36 1.05 0.26
CA LEU A 93 26.41 -0.23 -0.45
C LEU A 93 25.18 -0.40 -1.33
N ARG A 94 25.38 -0.50 -2.65
CA ARG A 94 24.35 -0.84 -3.64
C ARG A 94 24.20 -2.35 -3.72
N TYR A 95 23.03 -2.87 -3.40
CA TYR A 95 22.68 -4.27 -3.62
C TYR A 95 21.96 -4.38 -4.96
N THR A 96 22.60 -5.05 -5.92
CA THR A 96 22.04 -5.21 -7.27
C THR A 96 21.24 -6.48 -7.42
N ASN A 97 21.27 -7.39 -6.44
CA ASN A 97 20.58 -8.70 -6.42
C ASN A 97 19.62 -8.82 -5.22
N PHE A 98 18.89 -7.72 -4.96
CA PHE A 98 17.91 -7.59 -3.89
C PHE A 98 16.49 -7.75 -4.44
N HIS A 99 15.67 -8.50 -3.74
CA HIS A 99 14.32 -8.83 -4.17
C HIS A 99 13.26 -8.45 -3.14
N THR A 100 12.08 -8.14 -3.64
CA THR A 100 10.82 -7.87 -2.94
C THR A 100 9.79 -8.91 -3.39
N THR A 101 8.57 -8.85 -2.88
CA THR A 101 7.54 -9.87 -3.15
C THR A 101 6.80 -9.66 -4.48
N ALA A 102 7.14 -8.62 -5.25
CA ALA A 102 6.45 -8.14 -6.45
C ALA A 102 5.14 -7.35 -6.26
N ILE A 103 4.71 -7.08 -5.02
CA ILE A 103 3.61 -6.14 -4.74
C ILE A 103 3.72 -5.53 -3.34
N CYS A 104 3.08 -4.38 -3.13
CA CYS A 104 3.33 -3.48 -2.00
C CYS A 104 3.03 -4.05 -0.59
N SER A 105 1.79 -4.46 -0.26
CA SER A 105 1.44 -4.92 1.11
C SER A 105 2.32 -6.09 1.59
N PRO A 106 2.53 -7.14 0.78
CA PRO A 106 3.39 -8.26 1.17
C PRO A 106 4.87 -7.87 1.36
N THR A 107 5.42 -7.00 0.50
CA THR A 107 6.78 -6.46 0.69
C THR A 107 6.90 -5.72 2.02
N ARG A 108 5.93 -4.85 2.34
CA ARG A 108 5.93 -4.04 3.58
C ARG A 108 5.82 -4.92 4.83
N ALA A 109 4.93 -5.91 4.80
CA ALA A 109 4.79 -6.87 5.89
C ALA A 109 6.07 -7.70 6.08
N SER A 110 6.69 -8.14 4.98
CA SER A 110 7.93 -8.90 4.99
C SER A 110 9.13 -8.09 5.49
N LEU A 111 9.25 -6.84 5.06
CA LEU A 111 10.24 -5.87 5.54
C LEU A 111 10.16 -5.70 7.05
N LEU A 112 8.98 -5.32 7.55
CA LEU A 112 8.81 -4.95 8.94
C LEU A 112 8.95 -6.14 9.89
N THR A 113 8.76 -7.38 9.43
CA THR A 113 8.81 -8.56 10.30
C THR A 113 10.05 -9.42 10.08
N GLY A 114 10.81 -9.22 9.00
CA GLY A 114 11.93 -10.10 8.63
C GLY A 114 11.51 -11.54 8.29
N ARG A 115 10.26 -11.73 7.86
CA ARG A 115 9.63 -13.03 7.58
C ARG A 115 8.96 -13.04 6.21
N ASN A 116 8.64 -14.21 5.67
CA ASN A 116 7.89 -14.32 4.42
C ASN A 116 6.46 -13.83 4.59
N HIS A 117 5.89 -13.31 3.51
CA HIS A 117 4.64 -12.57 3.56
C HIS A 117 3.41 -13.46 3.86
N HIS A 118 3.37 -14.70 3.38
CA HIS A 118 2.35 -15.68 3.78
C HIS A 118 2.53 -16.13 5.24
N SER A 119 3.76 -16.20 5.77
CA SER A 119 3.99 -16.51 7.19
C SER A 119 3.33 -15.50 8.13
N VAL A 120 3.20 -14.24 7.68
CA VAL A 120 2.55 -13.13 8.39
C VAL A 120 1.13 -12.82 7.89
N ASN A 121 0.52 -13.74 7.13
CA ASN A 121 -0.85 -13.65 6.62
C ASN A 121 -1.12 -12.51 5.61
N VAL A 122 -0.12 -12.00 4.89
CA VAL A 122 -0.28 -10.93 3.89
C VAL A 122 0.12 -11.46 2.50
N PRO A 123 -0.77 -12.17 1.79
CA PRO A 123 -0.42 -12.93 0.58
C PRO A 123 -0.35 -12.04 -0.68
N THR A 124 -1.15 -10.98 -0.74
CA THR A 124 -1.27 -10.03 -1.86
C THR A 124 -1.64 -8.66 -1.29
N VAL A 125 -2.15 -7.72 -2.11
CA VAL A 125 -2.75 -6.48 -1.62
C VAL A 125 -3.73 -6.77 -0.48
N ILE A 126 -3.61 -6.03 0.62
CA ILE A 126 -4.34 -6.32 1.86
C ILE A 126 -5.87 -6.22 1.67
N ASP A 127 -6.31 -5.41 0.71
CA ASP A 127 -7.72 -5.25 0.31
C ASP A 127 -8.35 -6.49 -0.32
N ALA A 128 -7.52 -7.46 -0.72
CA ALA A 128 -7.94 -8.74 -1.29
C ALA A 128 -7.65 -9.91 -0.32
N ALA A 129 -7.45 -9.63 0.97
CA ALA A 129 -7.25 -10.66 1.98
C ALA A 129 -8.48 -11.57 2.10
N VAL A 130 -8.25 -12.89 2.12
CA VAL A 130 -9.30 -13.91 2.21
C VAL A 130 -9.15 -14.73 3.48
N ASN A 131 -10.25 -15.27 3.99
CA ASN A 131 -10.28 -15.95 5.29
C ASN A 131 -9.68 -17.38 5.26
N PHE A 132 -8.43 -17.50 4.83
CA PHE A 132 -7.60 -18.72 4.92
C PHE A 132 -6.33 -18.44 5.74
N PRO A 133 -5.75 -19.46 6.42
CA PRO A 133 -4.44 -19.33 7.05
C PRO A 133 -3.39 -18.88 6.02
N GLY A 134 -2.58 -17.87 6.34
CA GLY A 134 -1.63 -17.29 5.40
C GLY A 134 -2.19 -16.18 4.51
N HIS A 135 -3.52 -15.96 4.54
CA HIS A 135 -4.19 -15.08 3.58
C HIS A 135 -5.11 -13.99 4.16
N ASN A 136 -5.40 -14.04 5.45
CA ASN A 136 -6.48 -13.26 6.08
C ASN A 136 -6.12 -11.81 6.45
N GLY A 137 -4.91 -11.35 6.14
CA GLY A 137 -4.44 -10.00 6.42
C GLY A 137 -4.09 -9.71 7.88
N TYR A 138 -4.51 -10.57 8.82
CA TYR A 138 -4.24 -10.38 10.24
C TYR A 138 -2.86 -10.88 10.61
N MET A 139 -1.87 -9.97 10.60
CA MET A 139 -0.52 -10.27 11.06
C MET A 139 -0.53 -10.80 12.51
N PRO A 140 0.05 -12.00 12.77
CA PRO A 140 0.13 -12.56 14.13
C PRO A 140 1.04 -11.73 15.05
N PHE A 141 0.70 -11.63 16.34
CA PHE A 141 1.54 -10.94 17.33
C PHE A 141 2.81 -11.74 17.72
N GLU A 142 2.82 -13.05 17.44
CA GLU A 142 4.00 -13.93 17.49
C GLU A 142 5.04 -13.58 16.41
N LYS A 143 4.67 -12.70 15.45
CA LYS A 143 5.54 -12.18 14.40
C LYS A 143 5.65 -10.67 14.54
N GLY A 144 6.32 -10.25 15.61
CA GLY A 144 6.53 -8.84 15.94
C GLY A 144 7.25 -8.08 14.82
N THR A 145 6.88 -6.81 14.68
CA THR A 145 7.55 -5.88 13.76
C THR A 145 8.89 -5.41 14.35
N ILE A 146 9.76 -4.87 13.50
CA ILE A 146 10.99 -4.21 13.94
C ILE A 146 10.71 -3.04 14.89
N ALA A 147 9.59 -2.33 14.74
CA ALA A 147 9.23 -1.27 15.68
C ALA A 147 8.93 -1.84 17.08
N GLU A 148 8.21 -2.96 17.17
CA GLU A 148 7.96 -3.63 18.44
C GLU A 148 9.26 -4.14 19.08
N ILE A 149 10.18 -4.66 18.27
CA ILE A 149 11.51 -5.10 18.72
C ILE A 149 12.31 -3.93 19.28
N LEU A 150 12.47 -2.86 18.49
CA LEU A 150 13.29 -1.70 18.84
C LEU A 150 12.75 -0.96 20.08
N ARG A 151 11.43 -0.95 20.28
CA ARG A 151 10.82 -0.35 21.47
C ARG A 151 11.21 -1.07 22.76
N GLU A 152 11.33 -2.40 22.74
CA GLU A 152 11.86 -3.18 23.87
C GLU A 152 13.34 -2.86 24.16
N ASP A 153 14.08 -2.40 23.15
CA ASP A 153 15.46 -1.94 23.25
C ASP A 153 15.59 -0.41 23.40
N GLY A 154 14.53 0.28 23.83
CA GLY A 154 14.61 1.69 24.26
C GLY A 154 14.62 2.73 23.14
N TYR A 155 14.27 2.35 21.92
CA TYR A 155 14.08 3.30 20.81
C TYR A 155 12.78 4.10 20.96
N ASN A 156 12.72 5.26 20.32
CA ASN A 156 11.46 5.84 19.86
C ASN A 156 11.18 5.44 18.41
N THR A 157 9.92 5.19 18.07
CA THR A 157 9.55 4.61 16.76
C THR A 157 8.50 5.44 16.04
N TYR A 158 8.76 5.79 14.79
CA TYR A 158 7.90 6.65 13.97
C TYR A 158 7.59 6.00 12.63
N ALA A 159 6.33 6.02 12.22
CA ALA A 159 5.91 5.66 10.87
C ALA A 159 5.34 6.89 10.16
N VAL A 160 5.84 7.20 8.97
CA VAL A 160 5.40 8.37 8.20
C VAL A 160 5.19 8.00 6.74
N GLY A 161 3.95 8.15 6.25
CA GLY A 161 3.54 7.82 4.88
C GLY A 161 2.62 6.60 4.77
N LYS A 162 2.76 5.82 3.70
CA LYS A 162 1.96 4.65 3.34
C LYS A 162 2.19 3.49 4.31
N TRP A 163 1.12 3.04 4.97
CA TRP A 163 1.13 1.85 5.81
C TRP A 163 0.79 0.56 5.03
N HIS A 164 -0.44 0.48 4.51
CA HIS A 164 -0.95 -0.56 3.59
C HIS A 164 -0.86 -2.03 4.05
N ILE A 165 -0.84 -2.28 5.37
CA ILE A 165 -0.83 -3.65 5.94
C ILE A 165 -1.80 -3.84 7.11
N THR A 166 -2.72 -2.88 7.32
CA THR A 166 -3.84 -3.09 8.25
C THR A 166 -4.98 -3.79 7.50
N PRO A 167 -5.57 -4.87 8.04
CA PRO A 167 -6.75 -5.48 7.45
C PRO A 167 -7.83 -4.42 7.21
N SER A 168 -8.41 -4.38 6.00
CA SER A 168 -9.45 -3.40 5.68
C SER A 168 -10.61 -3.39 6.70
N PRO A 169 -11.08 -4.54 7.25
CA PRO A 169 -12.08 -4.55 8.32
C PRO A 169 -11.76 -3.71 9.57
N ASP A 170 -10.48 -3.51 9.89
CA ASP A 170 -10.03 -2.77 11.08
C ASP A 170 -9.86 -1.26 10.79
N LEU A 171 -10.01 -0.81 9.54
CA LEU A 171 -9.87 0.60 9.11
C LEU A 171 -11.13 1.42 9.38
N THR A 172 -11.67 1.31 10.59
CA THR A 172 -12.85 2.07 11.03
C THR A 172 -12.53 2.86 12.29
N PRO A 173 -13.24 3.96 12.58
CA PRO A 173 -13.04 4.70 13.84
C PRO A 173 -13.44 3.89 15.09
N ALA A 174 -14.08 2.72 14.92
CA ALA A 174 -14.39 1.81 16.03
C ALA A 174 -13.18 0.95 16.46
N GLY A 175 -12.10 0.92 15.66
CA GLY A 175 -10.98 0.01 15.85
C GLY A 175 -11.33 -1.45 15.49
N PRO A 176 -10.55 -2.44 15.97
CA PRO A 176 -9.47 -2.30 16.94
C PRO A 176 -8.21 -1.61 16.38
N PHE A 177 -7.51 -0.86 17.23
CA PHE A 177 -6.29 -0.14 16.84
C PHE A 177 -5.00 -0.92 17.09
N ASN A 178 -5.07 -2.14 17.61
CA ASN A 178 -3.90 -2.97 17.90
C ASN A 178 -3.18 -3.52 16.65
N ARG A 179 -3.75 -3.33 15.45
CA ARG A 179 -3.13 -3.70 14.16
C ARG A 179 -2.75 -2.51 13.29
N TRP A 180 -3.00 -1.31 13.80
CA TRP A 180 -2.56 -0.06 13.20
C TRP A 180 -1.08 0.16 13.49
N PRO A 181 -0.40 1.13 12.84
CA PRO A 181 1.00 1.43 13.14
C PRO A 181 1.27 1.57 14.65
N THR A 182 0.43 2.32 15.37
CA THR A 182 0.58 2.53 16.82
C THR A 182 0.30 1.28 17.66
N GLY A 183 -0.51 0.35 17.14
CA GLY A 183 -0.69 -0.98 17.71
C GLY A 183 0.43 -1.97 17.39
N ARG A 184 1.26 -1.66 16.40
CA ARG A 184 2.34 -2.52 15.87
C ARG A 184 3.72 -1.91 16.11
N GLY A 185 3.88 -1.28 17.27
CA GLY A 185 5.17 -0.88 17.83
C GLY A 185 5.62 0.54 17.53
N PHE A 186 4.88 1.32 16.73
CA PHE A 186 5.20 2.72 16.47
C PHE A 186 4.65 3.65 17.56
N ASP A 187 5.48 4.51 18.15
CA ASP A 187 5.02 5.49 19.14
C ASP A 187 4.17 6.60 18.49
N ALA A 188 4.45 6.95 17.23
CA ALA A 188 3.62 7.87 16.46
C ALA A 188 3.51 7.47 14.98
N PHE A 189 2.38 7.81 14.39
CA PHE A 189 2.11 7.61 12.96
C PHE A 189 1.52 8.87 12.33
N PHE A 190 1.95 9.16 11.10
CA PHE A 190 1.30 10.15 10.25
C PHE A 190 1.34 9.73 8.78
N GLY A 191 0.20 9.53 8.16
CA GLY A 191 0.16 9.08 6.78
C GLY A 191 -1.18 8.49 6.37
N PHE A 192 -1.17 7.61 5.37
CA PHE A 192 -2.39 7.00 4.83
C PHE A 192 -2.33 5.48 4.93
N MET A 193 -3.53 4.88 5.07
CA MET A 193 -3.67 3.45 5.34
C MET A 193 -3.89 2.62 4.06
N GLY A 194 -4.43 3.23 3.00
CA GLY A 194 -4.73 2.58 1.73
C GLY A 194 -3.50 2.31 0.86
N GLY A 195 -3.72 1.67 -0.29
CA GLY A 195 -2.66 1.33 -1.23
C GLY A 195 -2.19 2.48 -2.10
N GLU A 196 -3.00 3.49 -2.31
CA GLU A 196 -2.60 4.75 -2.92
C GLU A 196 -3.41 5.91 -2.29
N THR A 197 -3.07 7.14 -2.67
CA THR A 197 -3.82 8.35 -2.25
C THR A 197 -3.50 9.52 -3.19
N ASP A 198 -4.41 10.49 -3.28
CA ASP A 198 -4.18 11.75 -4.00
C ASP A 198 -3.08 12.57 -3.32
N GLN A 199 -2.21 13.22 -4.09
CA GLN A 199 -1.05 13.94 -3.55
C GLN A 199 -1.36 15.35 -3.04
N TYR A 200 -2.60 15.83 -3.20
CA TYR A 200 -3.07 17.15 -2.78
C TYR A 200 -4.34 17.12 -1.93
N THR A 201 -5.18 16.08 -2.05
CA THR A 201 -6.35 15.82 -1.19
C THR A 201 -6.33 14.39 -0.59
N PRO A 202 -5.28 14.00 0.16
CA PRO A 202 -5.12 12.65 0.69
C PRO A 202 -6.04 12.32 1.87
N ALA A 203 -6.31 11.02 2.07
CA ALA A 203 -7.01 10.50 3.24
C ALA A 203 -6.01 10.16 4.37
N LEU A 204 -5.64 11.17 5.15
CA LEU A 204 -4.60 11.06 6.18
C LEU A 204 -5.11 10.73 7.58
N TRP A 205 -4.23 10.13 8.37
CA TRP A 205 -4.40 9.82 9.78
C TRP A 205 -3.16 10.27 10.56
N GLU A 206 -3.40 10.80 11.75
CA GLU A 206 -2.40 11.00 12.80
C GLU A 206 -2.72 10.04 13.94
N ASN A 207 -1.86 9.03 14.11
CA ASN A 207 -2.09 7.88 14.97
C ASN A 207 -3.37 7.14 14.57
N THR A 208 -4.45 7.34 15.33
CA THR A 208 -5.78 6.73 15.12
C THR A 208 -6.86 7.78 14.88
N VAL A 209 -6.46 9.01 14.60
CA VAL A 209 -7.36 10.16 14.38
C VAL A 209 -7.23 10.61 12.93
N LYS A 210 -8.36 10.85 12.26
CA LYS A 210 -8.39 11.40 10.91
C LYS A 210 -7.83 12.81 10.89
N VAL A 211 -7.09 13.13 9.82
CA VAL A 211 -6.59 14.48 9.54
C VAL A 211 -7.44 15.08 8.42
N GLU A 212 -7.65 16.39 8.48
CA GLU A 212 -8.32 17.13 7.41
C GLU A 212 -7.55 16.97 6.08
N PRO A 213 -8.23 16.69 4.95
CA PRO A 213 -7.55 16.33 3.70
C PRO A 213 -6.96 17.51 2.92
N ASP A 214 -7.30 18.76 3.27
CA ASP A 214 -6.77 19.94 2.57
C ASP A 214 -5.32 20.22 2.99
N LEU A 215 -4.39 20.04 2.06
CA LEU A 215 -2.97 20.36 2.25
C LEU A 215 -2.63 21.82 1.91
N HIS A 216 -3.63 22.67 1.66
CA HIS A 216 -3.49 24.08 1.30
C HIS A 216 -2.55 24.29 0.10
N GLY A 217 -2.65 23.39 -0.89
CA GLY A 217 -1.84 23.39 -2.10
C GLY A 217 -0.43 22.81 -1.94
N GLN A 218 -0.04 22.32 -0.76
CA GLN A 218 1.21 21.60 -0.59
C GLN A 218 1.11 20.18 -1.14
N HIS A 219 2.23 19.69 -1.68
CA HIS A 219 2.34 18.30 -2.09
C HIS A 219 2.54 17.38 -0.87
N LEU A 220 1.87 16.23 -0.85
CA LEU A 220 1.91 15.26 0.26
C LEU A 220 3.33 14.89 0.71
N THR A 221 4.25 14.53 -0.20
CA THR A 221 5.65 14.22 0.15
C THR A 221 6.31 15.31 1.01
N THR A 222 6.08 16.59 0.71
CA THR A 222 6.60 17.71 1.50
C THR A 222 6.05 17.69 2.92
N VAL A 223 4.73 17.50 3.06
CA VAL A 223 4.04 17.42 4.36
C VAL A 223 4.54 16.22 5.18
N LEU A 224 4.75 15.07 4.53
CA LEU A 224 5.28 13.86 5.17
C LEU A 224 6.71 14.10 5.68
N VAL A 225 7.60 14.71 4.88
CA VAL A 225 8.97 15.01 5.32
C VAL A 225 8.98 16.03 6.46
N ASP A 226 8.13 17.06 6.41
CA ASP A 226 7.99 18.03 7.49
C ASP A 226 7.59 17.35 8.81
N LYS A 227 6.63 16.42 8.76
CA LYS A 227 6.22 15.65 9.94
C LYS A 227 7.34 14.74 10.45
N ALA A 228 8.07 14.05 9.56
CA ALA A 228 9.20 13.21 9.95
C ALA A 228 10.29 14.02 10.67
N ILE A 229 10.65 15.19 10.13
CA ILE A 229 11.60 16.12 10.75
C ILE A 229 11.07 16.59 12.11
N ALA A 230 9.79 16.95 12.21
CA ALA A 230 9.17 17.41 13.45
C ALA A 230 9.23 16.33 14.55
N TYR A 231 8.94 15.06 14.23
CA TYR A 231 9.06 13.95 15.18
C TYR A 231 10.49 13.75 15.67
N ILE A 232 11.47 13.75 14.75
CA ILE A 232 12.89 13.62 15.13
C ILE A 232 13.34 14.81 15.98
N ALA A 233 12.96 16.04 15.60
CA ALA A 233 13.31 17.26 16.34
C ALA A 233 12.77 17.23 17.78
N ALA A 234 11.49 16.90 17.95
CA ALA A 234 10.85 16.81 19.26
C ALA A 234 11.50 15.72 20.13
N GLN A 235 11.73 14.55 19.55
CA GLN A 235 12.37 13.42 20.22
C GLN A 235 13.78 13.77 20.70
N HIS A 236 14.62 14.27 19.80
CA HIS A 236 16.00 14.59 20.13
C HIS A 236 16.10 15.71 21.16
N SER A 237 15.17 16.66 21.15
CA SER A 237 15.10 17.74 22.15
C SER A 237 14.69 17.24 23.53
N ALA A 238 13.75 16.28 23.61
CA ALA A 238 13.20 15.78 24.87
C ALA A 238 14.02 14.63 25.47
N ALA A 239 14.70 13.83 24.63
CA ALA A 239 15.45 12.65 25.02
C ALA A 239 16.69 12.46 24.11
N PRO A 240 17.70 13.33 24.20
CA PRO A 240 18.83 13.38 23.25
C PRO A 240 19.66 12.10 23.18
N ASP A 241 19.68 11.32 24.26
CA ASP A 241 20.44 10.06 24.34
C ASP A 241 19.64 8.84 23.82
N LYS A 242 18.35 8.99 23.52
CA LYS A 242 17.53 7.92 22.94
C LYS A 242 17.68 7.91 21.42
N PRO A 243 17.96 6.74 20.79
CA PRO A 243 17.90 6.63 19.35
C PRO A 243 16.45 6.57 18.86
N PHE A 244 16.26 6.85 17.58
CA PHE A 244 14.95 6.70 16.93
C PHE A 244 15.00 5.71 15.77
N PHE A 245 13.83 5.16 15.45
CA PHE A 245 13.54 4.45 14.22
C PHE A 245 12.48 5.21 13.43
N LEU A 246 12.78 5.58 12.20
CA LEU A 246 11.84 6.18 11.26
C LEU A 246 11.57 5.22 10.10
N TYR A 247 10.32 4.80 9.95
CA TYR A 247 9.80 4.15 8.77
C TYR A 247 9.14 5.20 7.87
N PHE A 248 9.88 5.70 6.88
CA PHE A 248 9.43 6.74 5.95
C PHE A 248 9.11 6.13 4.58
N THR A 249 7.83 6.14 4.22
CA THR A 249 7.31 5.47 3.03
C THR A 249 6.33 6.37 2.28
N PRO A 250 6.79 7.35 1.50
CA PRO A 250 5.87 8.22 0.76
C PRO A 250 5.02 7.40 -0.24
N GLY A 251 3.91 7.97 -0.72
CA GLY A 251 3.14 7.37 -1.83
C GLY A 251 3.87 7.46 -3.17
N ALA A 252 5.02 8.12 -3.22
CA ALA A 252 5.82 8.26 -4.41
C ALA A 252 6.54 6.95 -4.75
N THR A 253 6.55 6.49 -6.00
CA THR A 253 5.96 7.11 -7.21
C THR A 253 4.80 6.29 -7.75
N HIS A 254 3.92 5.82 -6.87
CA HIS A 254 2.67 5.17 -7.28
C HIS A 254 1.78 6.15 -8.05
N GLY A 255 0.82 5.61 -8.80
CA GLY A 255 -0.32 6.39 -9.25
C GLY A 255 -1.12 6.93 -8.05
N PRO A 256 -1.84 8.06 -8.19
CA PRO A 256 -1.79 8.99 -9.30
C PRO A 256 -0.47 9.78 -9.34
N HIS A 257 0.22 9.80 -10.49
CA HIS A 257 1.44 10.59 -10.65
C HIS A 257 1.08 12.08 -10.68
N GLN A 258 1.24 12.75 -9.55
CA GLN A 258 0.89 14.15 -9.40
C GLN A 258 2.09 14.88 -8.81
N VAL A 259 2.46 16.03 -9.37
CA VAL A 259 3.58 16.84 -8.88
C VAL A 259 3.47 18.26 -9.43
N ASP A 260 4.03 19.24 -8.72
CA ASP A 260 4.04 20.61 -9.20
C ASP A 260 4.64 20.72 -10.61
N LYS A 261 4.03 21.60 -11.42
CA LYS A 261 4.42 21.84 -12.81
C LYS A 261 5.92 22.11 -12.97
N SER A 262 6.54 22.81 -12.01
CA SER A 262 7.97 23.13 -12.04
C SER A 262 8.88 21.88 -12.06
N TRP A 263 8.42 20.76 -11.50
CA TRP A 263 9.15 19.49 -11.56
C TRP A 263 8.94 18.78 -12.90
N VAL A 264 7.73 18.82 -13.44
CA VAL A 264 7.42 18.23 -14.76
C VAL A 264 8.21 18.93 -15.87
N GLU A 265 8.28 20.26 -15.85
CA GLU A 265 8.97 21.05 -16.89
C GLU A 265 10.49 20.79 -16.95
N LYS A 266 11.11 20.24 -15.90
CA LYS A 266 12.52 19.79 -15.93
C LYS A 266 12.75 18.63 -16.90
N TYR A 267 11.70 17.90 -17.25
CA TYR A 267 11.75 16.71 -18.10
C TYR A 267 11.14 16.92 -19.48
N LYS A 268 10.60 18.11 -19.78
CA LYS A 268 9.96 18.41 -21.05
C LYS A 268 10.84 18.05 -22.25
N GLY A 269 10.37 17.15 -23.09
CA GLY A 269 11.05 16.67 -24.29
C GLY A 269 12.22 15.70 -24.04
N LYS A 270 12.61 15.43 -22.78
CA LYS A 270 13.70 14.49 -22.46
C LYS A 270 13.34 13.03 -22.83
N PHE A 271 12.06 12.75 -23.05
CA PHE A 271 11.54 11.41 -23.29
C PHE A 271 10.93 11.22 -24.71
N ASP A 272 11.08 12.20 -25.60
CA ASP A 272 10.51 12.16 -26.97
C ASP A 272 11.11 11.05 -27.85
N ALA A 273 12.34 10.62 -27.53
CA ALA A 273 12.99 9.48 -28.17
C ALA A 273 12.32 8.13 -27.82
N GLY A 274 11.54 8.09 -26.73
CA GLY A 274 10.70 6.97 -26.36
C GLY A 274 11.35 5.86 -25.55
N TRP A 275 10.51 4.91 -25.12
CA TRP A 275 10.92 3.81 -24.25
C TRP A 275 11.99 2.89 -24.85
N ASP A 276 12.05 2.73 -26.17
CA ASP A 276 13.05 1.85 -26.79
C ASP A 276 14.46 2.43 -26.61
N VAL A 277 14.62 3.72 -26.92
CA VAL A 277 15.89 4.44 -26.72
C VAL A 277 16.23 4.57 -25.24
N TYR A 278 15.22 4.77 -24.38
CA TYR A 278 15.42 4.79 -22.93
C TYR A 278 16.07 3.48 -22.43
N ARG A 279 15.52 2.32 -22.84
CA ARG A 279 16.04 1.01 -22.44
C ARG A 279 17.50 0.81 -22.86
N GLU A 280 17.84 1.21 -24.09
CA GLU A 280 19.22 1.13 -24.60
C GLU A 280 20.19 2.00 -23.78
N GLN A 281 19.80 3.25 -23.49
CA GLN A 281 20.63 4.16 -22.71
C GLN A 281 20.81 3.71 -21.27
N VAL A 282 19.74 3.20 -20.64
CA VAL A 282 19.79 2.71 -19.26
C VAL A 282 20.65 1.46 -19.14
N LEU A 283 20.51 0.48 -20.04
CA LEU A 283 21.37 -0.70 -20.03
C LEU A 283 22.85 -0.31 -20.19
N ALA A 284 23.17 0.58 -21.14
CA ALA A 284 24.54 1.06 -21.34
C ALA A 284 25.10 1.76 -20.09
N ARG A 285 24.27 2.56 -19.39
CA ARG A 285 24.66 3.18 -18.11
C ARG A 285 24.86 2.15 -17.01
N GLN A 286 23.97 1.17 -16.89
CA GLN A 286 24.07 0.09 -15.91
C GLN A 286 25.35 -0.74 -16.09
N GLN A 287 25.70 -1.06 -17.33
CA GLN A 287 26.95 -1.73 -17.67
C GLN A 287 28.17 -0.87 -17.33
N LYS A 288 28.15 0.43 -17.68
CA LYS A 288 29.23 1.37 -17.33
C LYS A 288 29.45 1.50 -15.82
N LEU A 289 28.38 1.44 -15.05
CA LEU A 289 28.40 1.51 -13.58
C LEU A 289 28.72 0.16 -12.91
N GLY A 290 28.81 -0.94 -13.68
CA GLY A 290 29.03 -2.28 -13.15
C GLY A 290 27.84 -2.86 -12.38
N LEU A 291 26.63 -2.33 -12.59
CA LEU A 291 25.42 -2.76 -11.88
C LEU A 291 24.85 -4.07 -12.43
N VAL A 292 25.15 -4.36 -13.70
CA VAL A 292 24.77 -5.58 -14.42
C VAL A 292 26.00 -6.20 -15.07
N PRO A 293 26.01 -7.53 -15.31
CA PRO A 293 27.05 -8.17 -16.09
C PRO A 293 27.23 -7.53 -17.49
N PRO A 294 28.47 -7.45 -18.02
CA PRO A 294 28.74 -6.75 -19.28
C PRO A 294 28.10 -7.40 -20.52
N ASN A 295 27.68 -8.67 -20.42
CA ASN A 295 27.05 -9.44 -21.49
C ASN A 295 25.50 -9.36 -21.47
N VAL A 296 24.89 -8.66 -20.51
CA VAL A 296 23.43 -8.50 -20.48
C VAL A 296 22.95 -7.77 -21.72
N THR A 297 21.92 -8.30 -22.37
CA THR A 297 21.20 -7.67 -23.49
C THR A 297 19.77 -7.33 -23.06
N LEU A 298 19.08 -6.47 -23.81
CA LEU A 298 17.67 -6.18 -23.55
C LEU A 298 16.81 -7.37 -23.95
N PRO A 299 15.85 -7.79 -23.08
CA PRO A 299 14.88 -8.81 -23.45
C PRO A 299 13.92 -8.26 -24.51
N PRO A 300 13.18 -9.13 -25.21
CA PRO A 300 12.06 -8.74 -26.04
C PRO A 300 11.08 -7.81 -25.30
N ARG A 301 10.33 -7.00 -26.05
CA ARG A 301 9.30 -6.14 -25.46
C ARG A 301 8.25 -7.01 -24.76
N ASN A 302 7.72 -6.51 -23.64
CA ASN A 302 6.60 -7.17 -22.97
C ASN A 302 5.39 -7.29 -23.92
N PRO A 303 4.54 -8.33 -23.77
CA PRO A 303 3.39 -8.54 -24.63
C PRO A 303 2.51 -7.29 -24.77
N GLY A 304 2.12 -6.96 -26.01
CA GLY A 304 1.30 -5.80 -26.34
C GLY A 304 2.03 -4.47 -26.49
N VAL A 305 3.29 -4.35 -26.04
CA VAL A 305 4.04 -3.09 -26.18
C VAL A 305 4.51 -2.90 -27.63
N LYS A 306 4.03 -1.83 -28.28
CA LYS A 306 4.45 -1.45 -29.63
C LYS A 306 5.88 -0.87 -29.65
N PRO A 307 6.63 -1.01 -30.75
CA PRO A 307 7.83 -0.19 -30.98
C PRO A 307 7.47 1.30 -30.93
N TRP A 308 8.24 2.12 -30.23
CA TRP A 308 7.97 3.56 -30.11
C TRP A 308 7.86 4.24 -31.48
N ALA A 309 8.72 3.85 -32.41
CA ALA A 309 8.74 4.38 -33.78
C ALA A 309 7.40 4.21 -34.51
N SER A 310 6.65 3.13 -34.21
CA SER A 310 5.36 2.81 -34.84
C SER A 310 4.16 3.56 -34.26
N LEU A 311 4.33 4.27 -33.14
CA LEU A 311 3.27 5.07 -32.54
C LEU A 311 2.94 6.29 -33.40
N SER A 312 1.65 6.64 -33.39
CA SER A 312 1.15 7.90 -33.94
C SER A 312 1.74 9.11 -33.22
N PRO A 313 1.72 10.31 -33.85
CA PRO A 313 2.18 11.53 -33.20
C PRO A 313 1.44 11.86 -31.89
N VAL A 314 0.13 11.56 -31.82
CA VAL A 314 -0.67 11.78 -30.61
C VAL A 314 -0.25 10.83 -29.49
N GLU A 315 -0.10 9.52 -29.78
CA GLU A 315 0.43 8.54 -28.81
C GLU A 315 1.79 9.00 -28.25
N LYS A 316 2.74 9.38 -29.12
CA LYS A 316 4.07 9.84 -28.69
C LYS A 316 3.97 11.06 -27.76
N LYS A 317 3.14 12.05 -28.13
CA LYS A 317 2.91 13.27 -27.34
C LYS A 317 2.37 12.94 -25.94
N VAL A 318 1.28 12.19 -25.84
CA VAL A 318 0.63 11.90 -24.54
C VAL A 318 1.45 10.93 -23.70
N PHE A 319 2.09 9.93 -24.31
CA PHE A 319 2.92 8.97 -23.58
C PHE A 319 4.19 9.60 -23.03
N ALA A 320 4.84 10.51 -23.75
CA ALA A 320 5.98 11.25 -23.22
C ALA A 320 5.57 12.06 -21.97
N ARG A 321 4.44 12.78 -22.03
CA ARG A 321 3.90 13.56 -20.91
C ARG A 321 3.69 12.73 -19.64
N PHE A 322 3.13 11.52 -19.75
CA PHE A 322 2.99 10.64 -18.58
C PHE A 322 4.32 10.36 -17.88
N PHE A 323 5.40 10.14 -18.66
CA PHE A 323 6.71 9.83 -18.09
C PHE A 323 7.47 11.08 -17.62
N GLU A 324 7.24 12.24 -18.22
CA GLU A 324 7.73 13.54 -17.71
C GLU A 324 7.18 13.81 -16.30
N VAL A 325 5.89 13.55 -16.09
CA VAL A 325 5.23 13.70 -14.78
C VAL A 325 5.80 12.70 -13.77
N TYR A 326 5.92 11.42 -14.14
CA TYR A 326 6.55 10.39 -13.31
C TYR A 326 7.98 10.79 -12.89
N ALA A 327 8.80 11.22 -13.85
CA ALA A 327 10.18 11.64 -13.59
C ALA A 327 10.24 12.89 -12.68
N GLY A 328 9.35 13.85 -12.90
CA GLY A 328 9.17 15.01 -12.02
C GLY A 328 8.83 14.59 -10.59
N PHE A 329 7.91 13.64 -10.41
CA PHE A 329 7.48 13.17 -9.10
C PHE A 329 8.57 12.38 -8.37
N LEU A 330 9.31 11.51 -9.07
CA LEU A 330 10.46 10.80 -8.49
C LEU A 330 11.56 11.77 -8.03
N SER A 331 11.86 12.79 -8.84
CA SER A 331 12.92 13.76 -8.55
C SER A 331 12.53 14.75 -7.46
N HIS A 332 11.24 15.12 -7.39
CA HIS A 332 10.68 15.84 -6.24
C HIS A 332 10.85 15.02 -4.96
N THR A 333 10.55 13.73 -5.01
CA THR A 333 10.68 12.84 -3.86
C THR A 333 12.13 12.67 -3.41
N ASP A 334 13.08 12.53 -4.34
CA ASP A 334 14.51 12.53 -4.04
C ASP A 334 14.93 13.83 -3.33
N TYR A 335 14.47 14.99 -3.83
CA TYR A 335 14.73 16.28 -3.20
C TYR A 335 14.16 16.38 -1.78
N GLU A 336 12.92 15.94 -1.56
CA GLU A 336 12.28 15.96 -0.25
C GLU A 336 12.98 14.99 0.74
N VAL A 337 13.39 13.80 0.29
CA VAL A 337 14.28 12.93 1.08
C VAL A 337 15.60 13.63 1.38
N GLY A 338 16.12 14.42 0.45
CA GLY A 338 17.28 15.29 0.64
C GLY A 338 17.13 16.26 1.81
N ARG A 339 15.94 16.81 2.03
CA ARG A 339 15.65 17.68 3.20
C ARG A 339 15.76 16.91 4.51
N LEU A 340 15.21 15.69 4.57
CA LEU A 340 15.34 14.81 5.74
C LEU A 340 16.81 14.45 6.03
N ILE A 341 17.56 14.01 5.01
CA ILE A 341 18.98 13.65 5.15
C ILE A 341 19.82 14.88 5.54
N SER A 342 19.51 16.05 4.99
CA SER A 342 20.20 17.30 5.35
C SER A 342 19.90 17.70 6.79
N TYR A 343 18.66 17.59 7.25
CA TYR A 343 18.31 17.82 8.65
C TYR A 343 19.11 16.91 9.61
N LEU A 344 19.21 15.61 9.31
CA LEU A 344 20.02 14.69 10.11
C LEU A 344 21.51 15.09 10.13
N ARG A 345 22.03 15.62 9.03
CA ARG A 345 23.42 16.09 8.95
C ARG A 345 23.63 17.36 9.76
N ASP A 346 22.75 18.34 9.61
CA ASP A 346 22.82 19.65 10.26
C ASP A 346 22.65 19.54 11.77
N THR A 347 21.88 18.55 12.23
CA THR A 347 21.72 18.18 13.64
C THR A 347 22.73 17.15 14.15
N ARG A 348 23.75 16.82 13.33
CA ARG A 348 24.85 15.88 13.65
C ARG A 348 24.39 14.46 14.03
N GLN A 349 23.22 14.05 13.55
CA GLN A 349 22.67 12.71 13.75
C GLN A 349 23.07 11.74 12.64
N LEU A 350 23.35 12.23 11.42
CA LEU A 350 23.57 11.39 10.23
C LEU A 350 24.75 10.41 10.40
N ASP A 351 25.82 10.82 11.06
CA ASP A 351 27.03 9.99 11.24
C ASP A 351 26.75 8.69 12.03
N ASN A 352 25.75 8.71 12.92
CA ASN A 352 25.29 7.56 13.68
C ASN A 352 23.89 7.11 13.25
N THR A 353 23.51 7.33 11.99
CA THR A 353 22.24 6.85 11.43
C THR A 353 22.50 5.77 10.37
N LEU A 354 21.86 4.61 10.55
CA LEU A 354 21.76 3.55 9.55
C LEU A 354 20.55 3.85 8.65
N VAL A 355 20.81 4.22 7.40
CA VAL A 355 19.79 4.48 6.38
C VAL A 355 19.69 3.27 5.46
N VAL A 356 18.48 2.71 5.37
CA VAL A 356 18.10 1.69 4.39
C VAL A 356 17.19 2.34 3.36
N LEU A 357 17.66 2.45 2.12
CA LEU A 357 16.90 3.00 1.01
C LEU A 357 16.52 1.88 0.04
N ILE A 358 15.23 1.63 -0.11
CA ILE A 358 14.62 0.68 -1.06
C ILE A 358 13.92 1.51 -2.14
N ILE A 359 14.45 1.45 -3.37
CA ILE A 359 13.92 2.24 -4.49
C ILE A 359 12.87 1.41 -5.22
N GLY A 360 11.67 1.33 -4.64
CA GLY A 360 10.56 0.52 -5.13
C GLY A 360 10.32 -0.71 -4.25
N ASP A 361 9.13 -0.84 -3.71
CA ASP A 361 8.65 -2.01 -2.97
C ASP A 361 8.24 -3.19 -3.88
N ASN A 362 8.27 -2.96 -5.19
CA ASN A 362 8.10 -3.91 -6.27
C ASN A 362 8.59 -3.30 -7.59
N GLY A 363 8.56 -4.07 -8.69
CA GLY A 363 8.84 -3.56 -10.03
C GLY A 363 7.94 -2.40 -10.48
N ALA A 364 8.26 -1.82 -11.63
CA ALA A 364 7.49 -0.73 -12.24
C ALA A 364 6.01 -1.11 -12.45
N SER A 365 5.08 -0.21 -12.15
CA SER A 365 3.64 -0.46 -12.27
C SER A 365 3.21 -0.74 -13.71
N LYS A 366 2.34 -1.75 -13.90
CA LYS A 366 1.65 -2.03 -15.18
C LYS A 366 0.20 -1.56 -15.20
N GLU A 367 -0.23 -0.83 -14.18
CA GLU A 367 -1.64 -0.52 -13.94
C GLU A 367 -2.19 0.55 -14.90
N GLY A 368 -1.34 1.25 -15.64
CA GLY A 368 -1.78 2.10 -16.75
C GLY A 368 -2.18 1.35 -18.04
N GLY A 369 -1.98 0.04 -18.13
CA GLY A 369 -2.30 -0.73 -19.33
C GLY A 369 -1.56 -0.23 -20.59
N LEU A 370 -2.11 -0.46 -21.78
CA LEU A 370 -1.44 -0.11 -23.04
C LEU A 370 -1.43 1.39 -23.37
N SER A 371 -2.34 2.18 -22.78
CA SER A 371 -2.55 3.59 -23.12
C SER A 371 -2.22 4.56 -21.98
N GLY A 372 -2.04 4.07 -20.75
CA GLY A 372 -2.12 4.92 -19.57
C GLY A 372 -3.58 5.22 -19.20
N HIS A 373 -3.76 5.94 -18.10
CA HIS A 373 -5.06 6.41 -17.63
C HIS A 373 -4.93 7.79 -17.00
N VAL A 374 -6.04 8.53 -16.85
CA VAL A 374 -6.05 9.91 -16.34
C VAL A 374 -7.11 10.17 -15.27
N HIS A 375 -7.97 9.19 -14.98
CA HIS A 375 -8.96 9.29 -13.91
C HIS A 375 -8.59 8.46 -12.67
N GLY A 376 -7.60 7.57 -12.73
CA GLY A 376 -7.08 6.87 -11.54
C GLY A 376 -7.16 5.36 -11.64
N ILE A 377 -6.71 4.65 -10.61
CA ILE A 377 -6.53 3.19 -10.67
C ILE A 377 -7.84 2.42 -10.86
N ASN A 378 -8.99 3.05 -10.57
CA ASN A 378 -10.30 2.44 -10.78
C ASN A 378 -10.52 2.06 -12.26
N GLU A 379 -9.90 2.75 -13.21
CA GLU A 379 -9.91 2.36 -14.62
C GLU A 379 -9.30 0.95 -14.83
N TYR A 380 -8.26 0.61 -14.05
CA TYR A 380 -7.60 -0.70 -14.05
C TYR A 380 -8.41 -1.75 -13.29
N ILE A 381 -8.81 -1.44 -12.05
CA ILE A 381 -9.48 -2.39 -11.15
C ILE A 381 -10.84 -2.82 -11.71
N ASN A 382 -11.61 -1.88 -12.27
CA ASN A 382 -12.95 -2.16 -12.82
C ASN A 382 -12.89 -2.74 -14.25
N GLY A 383 -11.70 -2.80 -14.84
CA GLY A 383 -11.48 -3.33 -16.18
C GLY A 383 -11.85 -2.39 -17.33
N ASN A 384 -12.21 -1.13 -17.05
CA ASN A 384 -12.53 -0.12 -18.06
C ASN A 384 -11.40 0.06 -19.08
N LEU A 385 -10.15 0.02 -18.60
CA LEU A 385 -8.93 0.01 -19.42
C LEU A 385 -8.94 -1.02 -20.55
N PHE A 386 -9.61 -2.15 -20.35
CA PHE A 386 -9.59 -3.30 -21.25
C PHE A 386 -10.89 -3.45 -22.06
N SER A 387 -11.96 -2.75 -21.69
CA SER A 387 -13.25 -2.81 -22.39
C SER A 387 -13.45 -1.69 -23.41
N GLU A 388 -12.81 -0.54 -23.21
CA GLU A 388 -12.93 0.62 -24.10
C GLU A 388 -12.05 0.48 -25.35
N SER A 389 -12.46 1.15 -26.43
CA SER A 389 -11.63 1.25 -27.64
C SER A 389 -10.34 2.00 -27.33
N TYR A 390 -9.20 1.41 -27.70
CA TYR A 390 -7.89 2.02 -27.58
C TYR A 390 -7.84 3.43 -28.19
N ASP A 391 -8.43 3.63 -29.38
CA ASP A 391 -8.43 4.94 -30.05
C ASP A 391 -9.26 5.98 -29.32
N SER A 392 -10.38 5.58 -28.71
CA SER A 392 -11.20 6.47 -27.90
C SER A 392 -10.43 6.94 -26.67
N ARG A 393 -9.70 6.03 -26.03
CA ARG A 393 -8.85 6.35 -24.87
C ARG A 393 -7.74 7.34 -25.22
N ILE A 394 -7.03 7.12 -26.33
CA ILE A 394 -5.98 8.06 -26.76
C ILE A 394 -6.54 9.46 -27.02
N LYS A 395 -7.72 9.58 -27.63
CA LYS A 395 -8.40 10.88 -27.84
C LYS A 395 -8.79 11.56 -26.54
N GLU A 396 -9.32 10.80 -25.58
CA GLU A 396 -9.68 11.32 -24.26
C GLU A 396 -8.44 11.84 -23.52
N ILE A 397 -7.37 11.04 -23.47
CA ILE A 397 -6.09 11.42 -22.85
C ILE A 397 -5.53 12.69 -23.50
N ASP A 398 -5.55 12.80 -24.83
CA ASP A 398 -5.09 14.01 -25.52
C ASP A 398 -5.96 15.24 -25.19
N SER A 399 -7.27 15.07 -25.05
CA SER A 399 -8.18 16.14 -24.63
C SER A 399 -7.92 16.64 -23.20
N LEU A 400 -7.29 15.81 -22.37
CA LEU A 400 -6.93 16.11 -20.98
C LEU A 400 -5.42 16.32 -20.80
N TYR A 401 -4.67 16.51 -21.89
CA TYR A 401 -3.20 16.60 -21.89
C TYR A 401 -2.65 17.58 -20.83
N ASP A 402 -3.23 18.79 -20.74
CA ASP A 402 -2.77 19.82 -19.81
C ASP A 402 -3.13 19.54 -18.35
N LYS A 403 -4.02 18.58 -18.09
CA LYS A 403 -4.39 18.14 -16.74
C LYS A 403 -3.47 17.04 -16.21
N ILE A 404 -2.81 16.27 -17.08
CA ILE A 404 -1.95 15.13 -16.71
C ILE A 404 -0.85 15.61 -15.76
N GLY A 405 -0.89 15.11 -14.52
CA GLY A 405 0.08 15.42 -13.47
C GLY A 405 -0.34 16.53 -12.50
N THR A 406 -1.47 17.17 -12.76
CA THR A 406 -2.07 18.17 -11.87
C THR A 406 -3.06 17.50 -10.89
N PRO A 407 -3.52 18.20 -9.83
CA PRO A 407 -4.56 17.69 -8.93
C PRO A 407 -5.88 17.32 -9.64
N GLU A 408 -6.10 17.74 -10.89
CA GLU A 408 -7.32 17.44 -11.65
C GLU A 408 -7.28 16.11 -12.42
N SER A 409 -6.22 15.30 -12.27
CA SER A 409 -6.07 14.00 -12.95
C SER A 409 -5.52 12.94 -12.01
N GLY A 410 -5.84 11.68 -12.29
CA GLY A 410 -5.29 10.49 -11.63
C GLY A 410 -4.42 9.65 -12.57
N PRO A 411 -3.21 10.11 -12.95
CA PRO A 411 -2.51 9.50 -14.07
C PRO A 411 -1.62 8.32 -13.68
N ASN A 412 -1.55 7.33 -14.57
CA ASN A 412 -0.47 6.33 -14.60
C ASN A 412 -0.02 6.13 -16.06
N TYR A 413 1.27 5.85 -16.27
CA TYR A 413 1.86 5.73 -17.59
C TYR A 413 1.48 4.41 -18.28
N PRO A 414 1.56 4.31 -19.63
CA PRO A 414 1.41 3.04 -20.33
C PRO A 414 2.54 2.05 -20.02
N ILE A 415 2.27 0.74 -20.15
CA ILE A 415 3.23 -0.34 -19.87
C ILE A 415 4.54 -0.26 -20.67
N GLY A 416 4.56 0.50 -21.78
CA GLY A 416 5.78 0.81 -22.53
C GLY A 416 6.80 1.59 -21.70
N TRP A 417 6.35 2.49 -20.83
CA TRP A 417 7.21 3.18 -19.87
C TRP A 417 7.52 2.33 -18.64
N ALA A 418 6.60 1.46 -18.22
CA ALA A 418 6.86 0.48 -17.18
C ALA A 418 8.09 -0.39 -17.51
N GLN A 419 8.13 -1.00 -18.70
CA GLN A 419 9.28 -1.81 -19.14
C GLN A 419 10.57 -0.98 -19.25
N ALA A 420 10.46 0.32 -19.55
CA ALA A 420 11.60 1.21 -19.68
C ALA A 420 12.20 1.48 -18.31
N ALA A 421 11.36 1.89 -17.36
CA ALA A 421 11.70 2.07 -15.96
C ALA A 421 12.18 0.78 -15.27
N ASN A 422 11.84 -0.40 -15.79
CA ASN A 422 12.27 -1.69 -15.25
C ASN A 422 13.51 -2.31 -15.92
N THR A 423 14.15 -1.60 -16.85
CA THR A 423 15.35 -2.07 -17.55
C THR A 423 16.41 -2.56 -16.55
N PRO A 424 16.99 -3.76 -16.73
CA PRO A 424 16.98 -4.58 -17.95
C PRO A 424 16.00 -5.77 -17.92
N PHE A 425 15.06 -5.81 -16.97
CA PHE A 425 14.26 -7.00 -16.72
C PHE A 425 13.01 -7.07 -17.60
N ARG A 426 12.54 -8.31 -17.81
CA ARG A 426 11.23 -8.61 -18.38
C ARG A 426 10.15 -8.52 -17.30
N TYR A 427 8.91 -8.26 -17.70
CA TYR A 427 7.74 -8.17 -16.81
C TYR A 427 7.89 -7.12 -15.69
N LEU A 428 6.87 -7.00 -14.84
CA LEU A 428 6.55 -5.77 -14.10
C LEU A 428 5.98 -6.09 -12.71
N LYS A 429 5.54 -5.05 -11.97
CA LYS A 429 4.73 -5.20 -10.74
C LYS A 429 3.66 -6.29 -10.91
N GLN A 430 3.38 -7.03 -9.85
CA GLN A 430 2.47 -8.19 -9.78
C GLN A 430 3.01 -9.49 -10.43
N ASP A 431 4.09 -9.43 -11.22
CA ASP A 431 4.67 -10.63 -11.88
C ASP A 431 5.72 -11.31 -10.98
N ALA A 432 5.25 -11.97 -9.92
CA ALA A 432 6.09 -12.73 -8.97
C ALA A 432 6.92 -13.86 -9.59
N ASN A 433 6.64 -14.21 -10.85
CA ASN A 433 7.40 -15.18 -11.63
C ASN A 433 8.67 -14.60 -12.26
N SER A 434 8.92 -13.30 -12.16
CA SER A 434 9.97 -12.60 -12.94
C SER A 434 10.89 -11.73 -12.09
N GLU A 435 12.11 -11.50 -12.56
CA GLU A 435 13.04 -10.54 -11.97
C GLU A 435 12.50 -9.12 -12.09
N GLY A 436 11.75 -8.79 -13.15
CA GLY A 436 11.16 -7.45 -13.26
C GLY A 436 10.10 -7.17 -12.21
N GLY A 437 9.34 -8.16 -11.79
CA GLY A 437 8.39 -7.99 -10.68
C GLY A 437 9.07 -7.92 -9.32
N THR A 438 10.10 -8.75 -9.11
CA THR A 438 10.66 -9.01 -7.78
C THR A 438 11.96 -8.26 -7.49
N ARG A 439 12.77 -7.88 -8.47
CA ARG A 439 14.10 -7.31 -8.23
C ARG A 439 14.06 -5.79 -8.12
N ASN A 440 14.55 -5.27 -7.01
CA ASN A 440 14.56 -3.83 -6.72
C ASN A 440 15.93 -3.34 -6.27
N PRO A 441 16.23 -2.05 -6.44
CA PRO A 441 17.42 -1.45 -5.87
C PRO A 441 17.34 -1.30 -4.35
N LEU A 442 18.39 -1.76 -3.66
CA LEU A 442 18.60 -1.52 -2.23
C LEU A 442 19.93 -0.79 -2.02
N VAL A 443 19.92 0.22 -1.16
CA VAL A 443 21.10 0.93 -0.67
C VAL A 443 21.13 0.86 0.85
N ILE A 444 22.27 0.43 1.40
CA ILE A 444 22.55 0.54 2.84
C ILE A 444 23.63 1.59 3.03
N PHE A 445 23.31 2.65 3.77
CA PHE A 445 24.23 3.73 4.11
C PHE A 445 24.37 3.82 5.63
N TYR A 446 25.60 3.70 6.12
CA TYR A 446 25.91 3.86 7.54
C TYR A 446 27.38 4.27 7.71
N PRO A 447 27.68 5.57 7.73
CA PRO A 447 29.05 6.09 7.59
C PRO A 447 29.97 5.72 8.75
N LYS A 448 29.41 5.33 9.90
CA LYS A 448 30.17 4.78 11.03
C LYS A 448 30.85 3.45 10.69
N LEU A 449 30.18 2.56 9.95
CA LEU A 449 30.69 1.24 9.57
C LEU A 449 31.16 1.16 8.11
N ILE A 450 30.42 1.77 7.19
CA ILE A 450 30.74 1.77 5.76
C ILE A 450 31.65 2.96 5.46
N LYS A 451 32.95 2.69 5.25
CA LYS A 451 33.95 3.72 4.92
C LYS A 451 34.17 3.92 3.42
N GLN A 452 33.85 2.90 2.64
CA GLN A 452 33.93 2.93 1.19
C GLN A 452 32.65 2.31 0.63
N GLY A 453 31.96 3.06 -0.23
CA GLY A 453 30.79 2.54 -0.93
C GLY A 453 31.18 1.45 -1.93
N GLY A 454 30.18 0.72 -2.42
CA GLY A 454 30.44 -0.34 -3.40
C GLY A 454 29.22 -1.16 -3.75
N ILE A 455 29.41 -2.12 -4.65
CA ILE A 455 28.35 -3.00 -5.14
C ILE A 455 28.36 -4.33 -4.36
N ARG A 456 27.18 -4.89 -4.12
CA ARG A 456 26.92 -6.20 -3.54
C ARG A 456 26.00 -6.98 -4.46
N THR A 457 26.38 -8.22 -4.78
CA THR A 457 25.71 -9.07 -5.76
C THR A 457 25.12 -10.34 -5.14
N GLN A 458 25.28 -10.52 -3.82
CA GLN A 458 24.71 -11.64 -3.09
C GLN A 458 23.18 -11.60 -3.19
N TYR A 459 22.58 -12.77 -3.44
CA TYR A 459 21.14 -12.89 -3.45
C TYR A 459 20.56 -12.49 -2.09
N SER A 460 19.55 -11.63 -2.12
CA SER A 460 18.87 -11.14 -0.93
C SER A 460 17.40 -10.87 -1.23
N HIS A 461 16.59 -10.92 -0.18
CA HIS A 461 15.16 -10.65 -0.24
C HIS A 461 14.78 -9.65 0.86
N VAL A 462 13.64 -8.98 0.75
CA VAL A 462 13.23 -7.91 1.68
C VAL A 462 13.14 -8.38 3.14
N ASN A 463 12.83 -9.66 3.37
CA ASN A 463 12.88 -10.27 4.71
C ASN A 463 14.28 -10.25 5.35
N SER A 464 15.34 -10.02 4.57
CA SER A 464 16.74 -9.98 5.01
C SER A 464 17.12 -8.63 5.63
N VAL A 465 16.34 -7.57 5.39
CA VAL A 465 16.64 -6.22 5.86
C VAL A 465 16.56 -6.10 7.38
N THR A 466 15.45 -6.53 7.98
CA THR A 466 15.27 -6.48 9.44
C THR A 466 16.35 -7.23 10.23
N PRO A 467 16.69 -8.51 9.93
CA PRO A 467 17.80 -9.18 10.61
C PRO A 467 19.14 -8.47 10.39
N THR A 468 19.39 -7.89 9.21
CA THR A 468 20.60 -7.09 8.95
C THR A 468 20.67 -5.89 9.87
N VAL A 469 19.58 -5.15 10.00
CA VAL A 469 19.52 -3.91 10.79
C VAL A 469 19.68 -4.20 12.28
N LEU A 470 19.06 -5.27 12.78
CA LEU A 470 19.27 -5.72 14.17
C LEU A 470 20.75 -6.07 14.40
N GLU A 471 21.38 -6.83 13.52
CA GLU A 471 22.79 -7.22 13.65
C GLU A 471 23.73 -6.00 13.61
N LEU A 472 23.53 -5.07 12.68
CA LEU A 472 24.34 -3.85 12.56
C LEU A 472 24.13 -2.87 13.73
N ALA A 473 22.96 -2.90 14.36
CA ALA A 473 22.66 -2.12 15.56
C ALA A 473 23.16 -2.81 16.85
N GLY A 474 23.63 -4.06 16.78
CA GLY A 474 24.03 -4.84 17.95
C GLY A 474 22.84 -5.30 18.81
N LEU A 475 21.68 -5.49 18.18
CA LEU A 475 20.41 -5.86 18.81
C LEU A 475 20.05 -7.32 18.49
N THR A 476 19.19 -7.90 19.33
CA THR A 476 18.73 -9.29 19.17
C THR A 476 17.22 -9.37 19.22
N MET A 477 16.62 -10.28 18.45
CA MET A 477 15.19 -10.55 18.51
C MET A 477 14.77 -10.97 19.94
N PRO A 478 13.85 -10.24 20.59
CA PRO A 478 13.31 -10.63 21.89
C PRO A 478 12.55 -11.95 21.79
N LYS A 479 12.68 -12.79 22.82
CA LYS A 479 11.93 -14.07 22.88
C LYS A 479 10.43 -13.88 23.09
N VAL A 480 10.05 -12.76 23.70
CA VAL A 480 8.67 -12.40 24.01
C VAL A 480 8.51 -10.90 23.78
N ILE A 481 7.41 -10.50 23.12
CA ILE A 481 7.01 -9.11 22.90
C ILE A 481 5.55 -8.99 23.35
N ASN A 482 5.23 -8.04 24.23
CA ASN A 482 3.87 -7.82 24.74
C ASN A 482 3.17 -9.11 25.23
N GLY A 483 3.92 -10.05 25.82
CA GLY A 483 3.40 -11.34 26.29
C GLY A 483 3.31 -12.45 25.23
N TYR A 484 3.58 -12.15 23.96
CA TYR A 484 3.56 -13.13 22.86
C TYR A 484 4.95 -13.74 22.62
N PRO A 485 5.12 -15.06 22.71
CA PRO A 485 6.33 -15.75 22.26
C PRO A 485 6.58 -15.44 20.79
N GLN A 486 7.83 -15.11 20.46
CA GLN A 486 8.18 -14.69 19.12
C GLN A 486 8.70 -15.85 18.27
N ASP A 487 8.19 -15.98 17.06
CA ASP A 487 8.70 -16.88 16.03
C ASP A 487 10.11 -16.44 15.61
N SER A 488 10.91 -17.35 15.05
CA SER A 488 12.23 -16.97 14.50
C SER A 488 12.07 -16.07 13.27
N LEU A 489 13.10 -15.24 13.01
CA LEU A 489 13.22 -14.55 11.72
C LEU A 489 13.47 -15.59 10.62
N GLU A 490 12.92 -15.35 9.43
CA GLU A 490 13.08 -16.25 8.28
C GLU A 490 14.07 -15.70 7.25
N GLY A 491 14.30 -14.37 7.25
CA GLY A 491 15.32 -13.74 6.43
C GLY A 491 16.74 -13.92 6.98
N ILE A 492 17.72 -13.75 6.10
CA ILE A 492 19.15 -13.92 6.40
C ILE A 492 19.83 -12.56 6.41
N SER A 493 20.52 -12.21 7.50
CA SER A 493 21.26 -10.95 7.58
C SER A 493 22.33 -10.82 6.48
N LEU A 494 22.48 -9.61 5.97
CA LEU A 494 23.47 -9.18 4.98
C LEU A 494 24.71 -8.54 5.63
N ALA A 495 24.79 -8.47 6.96
CA ALA A 495 25.88 -7.82 7.67
C ALA A 495 27.27 -8.39 7.30
N TYR A 496 27.33 -9.69 6.97
CA TYR A 496 28.55 -10.36 6.51
C TYR A 496 29.11 -9.82 5.18
N THR A 497 28.34 -9.01 4.45
CA THR A 497 28.76 -8.40 3.19
C THR A 497 29.33 -6.99 3.38
N ILE A 498 29.17 -6.37 4.56
CA ILE A 498 29.48 -4.94 4.75
C ILE A 498 30.94 -4.62 4.37
N ASP A 499 31.89 -5.41 4.85
CA ASP A 499 33.33 -5.26 4.59
C ASP A 499 33.87 -6.23 3.52
N ASN A 500 33.04 -7.16 3.04
CA ASN A 500 33.45 -8.20 2.09
C ASN A 500 32.51 -8.27 0.87
N PRO A 501 32.79 -7.52 -0.22
CA PRO A 501 31.99 -7.58 -1.44
C PRO A 501 31.99 -8.97 -2.11
N ALA A 502 33.01 -9.78 -1.89
CA ALA A 502 33.17 -11.12 -2.48
C ALA A 502 32.66 -12.25 -1.57
N ALA A 503 31.98 -11.92 -0.46
CA ALA A 503 31.47 -12.94 0.44
C ALA A 503 30.46 -13.86 -0.27
N MET A 504 30.53 -15.16 0.03
CA MET A 504 29.56 -16.13 -0.51
C MET A 504 28.15 -15.81 -0.02
N GLY A 505 27.17 -15.90 -0.91
CA GLY A 505 25.75 -15.76 -0.58
C GLY A 505 25.33 -16.75 0.52
N ARG A 506 24.55 -16.28 1.50
CA ARG A 506 23.97 -17.13 2.57
C ARG A 506 22.47 -17.40 2.39
N HIS A 507 21.80 -16.63 1.53
CA HIS A 507 20.38 -16.80 1.23
C HIS A 507 20.24 -17.73 0.01
N HIS A 508 20.01 -19.01 0.28
CA HIS A 508 20.06 -20.06 -0.76
C HIS A 508 18.72 -20.32 -1.43
N VAL A 509 17.59 -20.16 -0.73
CA VAL A 509 16.25 -20.52 -1.23
C VAL A 509 15.25 -19.41 -0.89
N GLN A 510 14.46 -18.99 -1.88
CA GLN A 510 13.34 -18.05 -1.69
C GLN A 510 12.23 -18.37 -2.68
N TYR A 511 11.01 -18.49 -2.19
CA TYR A 511 9.80 -18.62 -3.02
C TYR A 511 9.18 -17.24 -3.26
N TYR A 512 8.38 -17.14 -4.31
CA TYR A 512 7.54 -15.99 -4.65
C TYR A 512 6.17 -16.48 -5.09
N GLU A 513 5.10 -15.82 -4.64
CA GLU A 513 3.75 -16.03 -5.13
C GLU A 513 2.93 -14.76 -4.98
N ILE A 514 2.28 -14.33 -6.07
CA ILE A 514 1.28 -13.26 -6.08
C ILE A 514 0.18 -13.65 -7.06
N ALA A 515 -1.05 -13.79 -6.56
CA ALA A 515 -2.24 -14.08 -7.36
C ALA A 515 -2.06 -15.29 -8.32
N GLY A 516 -1.41 -16.36 -7.87
CA GLY A 516 -1.17 -17.58 -8.62
C GLY A 516 0.10 -17.60 -9.47
N GLY A 517 0.62 -16.42 -9.88
CA GLY A 517 1.95 -16.30 -10.46
C GLY A 517 3.00 -16.66 -9.42
N ARG A 518 3.96 -17.51 -9.78
CA ARG A 518 4.87 -18.13 -8.80
C ARG A 518 6.27 -18.34 -9.32
N SER A 519 7.26 -18.29 -8.44
CA SER A 519 8.61 -18.75 -8.73
C SER A 519 9.33 -19.26 -7.49
N ILE A 520 10.42 -19.99 -7.71
CA ILE A 520 11.36 -20.34 -6.66
C ILE A 520 12.79 -20.21 -7.13
N TYR A 521 13.61 -19.56 -6.31
CA TYR A 521 15.05 -19.44 -6.47
C TYR A 521 15.76 -20.49 -5.62
N LYS A 522 16.82 -21.09 -6.19
CA LYS A 522 17.84 -21.88 -5.47
C LYS A 522 19.21 -21.73 -6.11
N ASP A 523 20.14 -21.08 -5.40
CA ASP A 523 21.57 -21.00 -5.77
C ASP A 523 21.86 -20.59 -7.23
N GLY A 524 21.11 -19.62 -7.74
CA GLY A 524 21.22 -19.11 -9.10
C GLY A 524 20.23 -19.72 -10.08
N TRP A 525 19.60 -20.85 -9.76
CA TRP A 525 18.52 -21.40 -10.57
C TRP A 525 17.17 -20.83 -10.15
N LYS A 526 16.30 -20.58 -11.12
CA LYS A 526 14.93 -20.11 -10.87
C LYS A 526 13.94 -20.88 -11.73
N ALA A 527 12.92 -21.46 -11.11
CA ALA A 527 11.75 -21.99 -11.81
C ALA A 527 10.59 -21.01 -11.65
N ALA A 528 9.84 -20.76 -12.73
CA ALA A 528 8.84 -19.68 -12.77
C ALA A 528 7.58 -20.08 -13.56
N VAL A 529 6.43 -19.53 -13.16
CA VAL A 529 5.13 -19.68 -13.84
C VAL A 529 4.40 -18.33 -13.86
N ALA A 530 4.15 -17.82 -15.07
CA ALA A 530 3.17 -16.77 -15.28
C ALA A 530 1.77 -17.40 -15.37
N HIS A 531 0.96 -17.28 -14.32
CA HIS A 531 -0.40 -17.82 -14.32
C HIS A 531 -1.35 -16.93 -15.12
N GLU A 532 -2.14 -17.52 -16.02
CA GLU A 532 -3.20 -16.82 -16.73
C GLU A 532 -4.47 -16.75 -15.86
N ARG A 533 -4.84 -15.53 -15.45
CA ARG A 533 -5.99 -15.28 -14.56
C ARG A 533 -7.26 -15.94 -15.07
N GLY A 534 -7.97 -16.62 -14.19
CA GLY A 534 -9.25 -17.28 -14.49
C GLY A 534 -9.13 -18.60 -15.25
N THR A 535 -7.92 -19.09 -15.51
CA THR A 535 -7.70 -20.43 -16.10
C THR A 535 -7.36 -21.46 -15.01
N PRO A 536 -7.56 -22.77 -15.25
CA PRO A 536 -7.12 -23.81 -14.32
C PRO A 536 -5.59 -23.82 -14.16
N PHE A 537 -5.10 -23.93 -12.92
CA PHE A 537 -3.66 -24.07 -12.62
C PHE A 537 -2.99 -25.28 -13.29
N SER A 538 -3.77 -26.30 -13.70
CA SER A 538 -3.26 -27.43 -14.50
C SER A 538 -2.77 -27.03 -15.90
N ASN A 539 -3.13 -25.83 -16.37
CA ASN A 539 -2.67 -25.29 -17.65
C ASN A 539 -1.33 -24.57 -17.53
N ASP A 540 -0.87 -24.33 -16.30
CA ASP A 540 0.35 -23.58 -16.05
C ASP A 540 1.57 -24.30 -16.60
N LYS A 541 2.41 -23.54 -17.29
CA LYS A 541 3.69 -24.03 -17.81
C LYS A 541 4.82 -23.43 -17.00
N TRP A 542 5.66 -24.31 -16.43
CA TRP A 542 6.89 -23.90 -15.78
C TRP A 542 7.98 -23.60 -16.80
N GLU A 543 8.69 -22.51 -16.56
CA GLU A 543 9.93 -22.11 -17.23
C GLU A 543 11.10 -22.28 -16.24
N LEU A 544 12.32 -22.44 -16.75
CA LEU A 544 13.54 -22.58 -15.94
C LEU A 544 14.65 -21.63 -16.42
N TYR A 545 15.33 -20.96 -15.49
CA TYR A 545 16.41 -20.02 -15.76
C TYR A 545 17.64 -20.28 -14.88
N ASN A 546 18.83 -19.97 -15.38
CA ASN A 546 20.07 -19.88 -14.61
C ASN A 546 20.52 -18.41 -14.57
N LEU A 547 20.19 -17.71 -13.48
CA LEU A 547 20.39 -16.27 -13.32
C LEU A 547 21.87 -15.86 -13.26
N ASN A 548 22.79 -16.81 -13.04
CA ASN A 548 24.23 -16.54 -13.10
C ASN A 548 24.72 -16.31 -14.54
N GLU A 549 24.01 -16.86 -15.52
CA GLU A 549 24.32 -16.77 -16.95
C GLU A 549 23.31 -15.91 -17.71
N ASP A 550 22.06 -15.89 -17.23
CA ASP A 550 20.90 -15.22 -17.82
C ASP A 550 20.24 -14.28 -16.80
N PHE A 551 20.90 -13.14 -16.56
CA PHE A 551 20.54 -12.17 -15.52
C PHE A 551 19.08 -11.67 -15.58
N ASN A 552 18.46 -11.68 -16.76
CA ASN A 552 17.14 -11.13 -17.02
C ASN A 552 16.19 -12.10 -17.75
N GLU A 553 16.39 -13.41 -17.55
CA GLU A 553 15.42 -14.47 -17.86
C GLU A 553 15.00 -14.54 -19.34
N GLN A 554 15.97 -14.45 -20.26
CA GLN A 554 15.72 -14.50 -21.70
C GLN A 554 15.65 -15.92 -22.26
N HIS A 555 16.25 -16.92 -21.60
CA HIS A 555 16.43 -18.26 -22.16
C HIS A 555 15.78 -19.33 -21.28
N ASP A 556 14.60 -19.82 -21.69
CA ASP A 556 13.93 -20.93 -21.00
C ASP A 556 14.71 -22.24 -21.21
N LEU A 557 15.21 -22.78 -20.10
CA LEU A 557 16.03 -23.99 -20.01
C LEU A 557 15.20 -25.23 -19.63
N ALA A 558 13.87 -25.12 -19.46
CA ALA A 558 13.03 -26.21 -18.97
C ALA A 558 13.15 -27.49 -19.80
N ALA A 559 13.15 -27.37 -21.14
CA ALA A 559 13.30 -28.50 -22.04
C ALA A 559 14.69 -29.13 -22.01
N ALA A 560 15.74 -28.32 -21.74
CA ALA A 560 17.12 -28.78 -21.69
C ALA A 560 17.48 -29.44 -20.34
N TYR A 561 16.86 -28.99 -19.24
CA TYR A 561 17.13 -29.47 -17.89
C TYR A 561 15.85 -29.87 -17.13
N PRO A 562 15.06 -30.84 -17.63
CA PRO A 562 13.78 -31.20 -17.03
C PRO A 562 13.91 -31.76 -15.61
N ALA A 563 15.00 -32.45 -15.29
CA ALA A 563 15.26 -32.93 -13.93
C ALA A 563 15.51 -31.78 -12.94
N LYS A 564 16.20 -30.73 -13.40
CA LYS A 564 16.45 -29.53 -12.59
C LYS A 564 15.16 -28.75 -12.36
N LEU A 565 14.32 -28.64 -13.39
CA LEU A 565 13.01 -28.04 -13.24
C LEU A 565 12.18 -28.84 -12.21
N LYS A 566 12.17 -30.16 -12.31
CA LYS A 566 11.40 -30.98 -11.36
C LYS A 566 11.87 -30.85 -9.92
N GLU A 567 13.19 -30.75 -9.70
CA GLU A 567 13.76 -30.45 -8.38
C GLU A 567 13.18 -29.15 -7.80
N LEU A 568 13.11 -28.09 -8.61
CA LEU A 568 12.61 -26.79 -8.15
C LEU A 568 11.09 -26.77 -8.00
N GLU A 569 10.32 -27.46 -8.84
CA GLU A 569 8.88 -27.65 -8.63
C GLU A 569 8.59 -28.29 -7.27
N THR A 570 9.30 -29.38 -6.95
CA THR A 570 9.17 -30.06 -5.65
C THR A 570 9.56 -29.13 -4.50
N LEU A 571 10.67 -28.39 -4.65
CA LEU A 571 11.08 -27.43 -3.64
C LEU A 571 10.05 -26.31 -3.44
N PHE A 572 9.41 -25.83 -4.51
CA PHE A 572 8.36 -24.83 -4.41
C PHE A 572 7.20 -25.39 -3.59
N ASP A 573 6.76 -26.61 -3.87
CA ASP A 573 5.68 -27.26 -3.12
C ASP A 573 6.00 -27.39 -1.63
N GLU A 574 7.23 -27.79 -1.29
CA GLU A 574 7.70 -27.85 0.10
C GLU A 574 7.68 -26.49 0.79
N GLN A 575 8.19 -25.44 0.14
CA GLN A 575 8.14 -24.07 0.68
C GLN A 575 6.70 -23.57 0.79
N ALA A 576 5.84 -23.89 -0.19
CA ALA A 576 4.44 -23.49 -0.22
C ALA A 576 3.67 -24.07 0.96
N HIS A 577 3.90 -25.34 1.30
CA HIS A 577 3.35 -25.96 2.49
C HIS A 577 3.93 -25.37 3.78
N LYS A 578 5.26 -25.19 3.85
CA LYS A 578 5.94 -24.64 5.04
C LYS A 578 5.45 -23.24 5.40
N TYR A 579 5.29 -22.38 4.41
CA TYR A 579 4.98 -20.96 4.61
C TYR A 579 3.52 -20.59 4.32
N LYS A 580 2.62 -21.57 4.14
CA LYS A 580 1.17 -21.36 3.99
C LYS A 580 0.80 -20.57 2.73
N VAL A 581 1.49 -20.85 1.62
CA VAL A 581 1.17 -20.26 0.32
C VAL A 581 -0.18 -20.76 -0.19
N TYR A 582 -0.52 -22.03 0.05
CA TYR A 582 -1.80 -22.59 -0.37
C TYR A 582 -2.98 -22.10 0.50
N PRO A 583 -4.17 -21.88 -0.10
CA PRO A 583 -4.50 -22.08 -1.52
C PRO A 583 -3.97 -20.96 -2.44
N LEU A 584 -3.69 -21.29 -3.71
CA LEU A 584 -3.39 -20.27 -4.73
C LEU A 584 -4.68 -19.55 -5.14
N LEU A 585 -4.67 -18.21 -5.12
CA LEU A 585 -5.88 -17.41 -5.39
C LEU A 585 -6.16 -17.20 -6.89
N GLY A 586 -5.13 -17.21 -7.73
CA GLY A 586 -5.22 -17.14 -9.21
C GLY A 586 -5.62 -15.78 -9.80
N ASP A 587 -6.56 -15.07 -9.18
CA ASP A 587 -6.91 -13.69 -9.55
C ASP A 587 -7.41 -12.92 -8.31
N SER A 588 -6.52 -12.09 -7.74
CA SER A 588 -6.88 -11.27 -6.58
C SER A 588 -7.76 -10.05 -6.93
N THR A 589 -7.92 -9.70 -8.21
CA THR A 589 -8.78 -8.59 -8.63
C THR A 589 -10.26 -8.98 -8.72
N ARG A 590 -10.57 -10.29 -8.69
CA ARG A 590 -11.92 -10.85 -8.84
C ARG A 590 -12.34 -11.73 -7.67
N ILE A 591 -11.85 -11.43 -6.47
CA ILE A 591 -12.27 -12.13 -5.27
C ILE A 591 -13.71 -11.74 -4.93
N THR A 592 -14.57 -12.74 -4.80
CA THR A 592 -15.96 -12.50 -4.42
C THR A 592 -16.05 -12.02 -2.97
N LEU A 593 -17.03 -11.16 -2.67
CA LEU A 593 -17.30 -10.69 -1.30
C LEU A 593 -17.47 -11.85 -0.30
N ALA A 594 -17.92 -13.02 -0.79
CA ALA A 594 -18.09 -14.19 0.04
C ALA A 594 -16.78 -14.71 0.67
N LEU A 595 -15.66 -14.59 -0.03
CA LEU A 595 -14.33 -15.10 0.37
C LEU A 595 -13.50 -14.08 1.14
N LEU A 596 -13.78 -12.79 0.95
CA LEU A 596 -13.05 -11.71 1.59
C LEU A 596 -13.12 -11.81 3.10
N THR A 597 -12.06 -11.33 3.74
CA THR A 597 -12.03 -11.08 5.17
C THR A 597 -13.06 -10.00 5.50
N ARG A 598 -14.08 -10.35 6.28
CA ARG A 598 -15.24 -9.49 6.52
C ARG A 598 -15.09 -8.61 7.75
N GLY A 599 -15.59 -7.39 7.65
CA GLY A 599 -15.75 -6.46 8.75
C GLY A 599 -17.17 -6.39 9.32
N PRO A 600 -17.38 -5.54 10.33
CA PRO A 600 -18.66 -5.43 11.06
C PRO A 600 -19.86 -4.98 10.21
N LEU A 601 -19.60 -4.34 9.07
CA LEU A 601 -20.62 -3.82 8.15
C LEU A 601 -20.95 -4.80 7.01
N ASP A 602 -19.99 -5.62 6.57
CA ASP A 602 -20.14 -6.56 5.43
C ASP A 602 -21.19 -7.66 5.64
N ILE A 603 -21.51 -7.98 6.90
CA ILE A 603 -22.43 -9.07 7.25
C ILE A 603 -23.87 -8.61 7.48
N ARG A 604 -24.14 -7.31 7.35
CA ARG A 604 -25.42 -6.73 7.76
C ARG A 604 -26.35 -6.54 6.57
N ARG A 605 -27.63 -6.89 6.78
CA ARG A 605 -28.71 -6.52 5.85
C ARG A 605 -29.13 -5.06 5.98
N SER A 606 -28.90 -4.45 7.14
CA SER A 606 -29.12 -3.02 7.37
C SER A 606 -28.03 -2.44 8.26
N ALA A 607 -27.57 -1.24 7.93
CA ALA A 607 -26.61 -0.46 8.70
C ALA A 607 -27.11 0.98 8.90
N VAL A 608 -27.17 1.43 10.15
CA VAL A 608 -27.48 2.81 10.51
C VAL A 608 -26.18 3.55 10.78
N LEU A 609 -25.96 4.65 10.06
CA LEU A 609 -24.76 5.47 10.10
C LEU A 609 -25.13 6.90 10.53
N TYR A 610 -24.24 7.56 11.27
CA TYR A 610 -24.50 8.86 11.86
C TYR A 610 -23.56 9.93 11.28
N PRO A 611 -24.00 11.20 11.20
CA PRO A 611 -23.12 12.30 10.84
C PRO A 611 -21.88 12.34 11.73
N GLY A 612 -20.73 12.66 11.13
CA GLY A 612 -19.43 12.61 11.79
C GLY A 612 -18.63 11.34 11.51
N LEU A 613 -19.25 10.32 10.90
CA LEU A 613 -18.53 9.23 10.25
C LEU A 613 -17.97 9.71 8.91
N THR A 614 -16.65 9.80 8.79
CA THR A 614 -15.98 10.31 7.58
C THR A 614 -14.83 9.43 7.11
N GLN A 615 -14.69 9.35 5.79
CA GLN A 615 -13.65 8.68 5.02
C GLN A 615 -13.36 7.25 5.50
N VAL A 616 -14.42 6.48 5.75
CA VAL A 616 -14.32 5.03 5.99
C VAL A 616 -13.97 4.37 4.66
N PRO A 617 -12.83 3.67 4.52
CA PRO A 617 -12.46 3.04 3.26
C PRO A 617 -13.58 2.14 2.72
N THR A 618 -13.73 2.09 1.40
CA THR A 618 -14.81 1.37 0.71
C THR A 618 -14.95 -0.09 1.15
N ARG A 619 -13.82 -0.76 1.40
CA ARG A 619 -13.78 -2.16 1.89
C ARG A 619 -14.16 -2.35 3.36
N SER A 620 -14.31 -1.25 4.10
CA SER A 620 -14.74 -1.22 5.49
C SER A 620 -16.15 -0.63 5.63
N ALA A 621 -16.71 -0.10 4.55
CA ALA A 621 -18.02 0.52 4.45
C ALA A 621 -19.08 -0.49 3.97
N PRO A 622 -20.38 -0.19 4.08
CA PRO A 622 -21.42 -1.03 3.50
C PRO A 622 -21.23 -1.13 1.97
N PHE A 623 -21.32 -2.34 1.43
CA PHE A 623 -21.01 -2.59 0.02
C PHE A 623 -22.12 -2.03 -0.89
N LEU A 624 -21.79 -1.13 -1.82
CA LEU A 624 -22.80 -0.48 -2.69
C LEU A 624 -22.68 -0.83 -4.18
N SER A 625 -21.78 -1.74 -4.56
CA SER A 625 -21.52 -2.04 -5.98
C SER A 625 -22.25 -3.27 -6.49
N GLU A 626 -22.79 -3.20 -7.71
CA GLU A 626 -23.40 -4.32 -8.46
C GLU A 626 -24.44 -5.13 -7.66
N GLN A 627 -25.22 -4.47 -6.80
CA GLN A 627 -26.32 -5.08 -6.06
C GLN A 627 -27.43 -4.07 -5.76
N SER A 628 -28.61 -4.58 -5.39
CA SER A 628 -29.72 -3.75 -4.95
C SER A 628 -29.45 -3.19 -3.55
N PHE A 629 -29.80 -1.93 -3.32
CA PHE A 629 -29.73 -1.31 -2.00
C PHE A 629 -30.68 -0.11 -1.88
N ILE A 630 -31.00 0.24 -0.64
CA ILE A 630 -31.83 1.40 -0.28
C ILE A 630 -31.01 2.27 0.67
N ILE A 631 -31.06 3.59 0.49
CA ILE A 631 -30.52 4.59 1.41
C ILE A 631 -31.68 5.43 1.91
N ASN A 632 -31.94 5.43 3.22
CA ASN A 632 -32.90 6.31 3.88
C ASN A 632 -32.13 7.36 4.70
N ALA A 633 -32.25 8.64 4.35
CA ALA A 633 -31.72 9.74 5.17
C ALA A 633 -32.85 10.41 5.95
N ASP A 634 -32.79 10.32 7.28
CA ASP A 634 -33.73 10.97 8.21
C ASP A 634 -33.23 12.40 8.49
N VAL A 635 -33.98 13.40 8.04
CA VAL A 635 -33.58 14.81 8.11
C VAL A 635 -34.66 15.70 8.74
N GLU A 636 -34.20 16.78 9.36
CA GLU A 636 -34.99 17.96 9.72
C GLU A 636 -34.49 19.17 8.92
N LEU A 637 -35.36 19.70 8.06
CA LEU A 637 -35.08 20.82 7.16
C LEU A 637 -35.62 22.12 7.78
N LYS A 638 -34.81 23.18 7.78
CA LYS A 638 -35.23 24.50 8.31
C LYS A 638 -36.14 25.26 7.33
N ASP A 639 -35.83 25.15 6.04
CA ASP A 639 -36.46 25.86 4.93
C ASP A 639 -36.33 25.04 3.63
N ASP A 640 -36.76 25.58 2.49
CA ASP A 640 -36.61 24.98 1.16
C ASP A 640 -35.26 25.31 0.50
N GLU A 641 -34.31 25.89 1.24
CA GLU A 641 -32.95 26.22 0.79
C GLU A 641 -31.90 25.23 1.32
N ALA A 642 -32.33 24.13 1.92
CA ALA A 642 -31.45 23.06 2.38
C ALA A 642 -30.46 22.63 1.29
N ALA A 643 -29.22 22.38 1.69
CA ALA A 643 -28.11 22.08 0.80
C ALA A 643 -27.09 21.20 1.53
N GLY A 644 -26.29 20.44 0.78
CA GLY A 644 -25.19 19.63 1.29
C GLY A 644 -25.40 18.12 1.18
N VAL A 645 -24.35 17.36 1.46
CA VAL A 645 -24.28 15.91 1.28
C VAL A 645 -24.96 15.16 2.42
N LEU A 646 -25.77 14.15 2.07
CA LEU A 646 -26.35 13.21 3.03
C LEU A 646 -25.42 12.00 3.19
N LEU A 647 -24.95 11.47 2.06
CA LEU A 647 -23.99 10.38 1.96
C LEU A 647 -23.11 10.60 0.72
N ALA A 648 -21.80 10.42 0.86
CA ALA A 648 -20.87 10.33 -0.26
C ALA A 648 -19.95 9.12 -0.04
N ILE A 649 -19.64 8.38 -1.10
CA ILE A 649 -18.59 7.36 -1.10
C ILE A 649 -17.72 7.58 -2.34
N GLY A 650 -16.41 7.71 -2.14
CA GLY A 650 -15.47 8.02 -3.22
C GLY A 650 -15.24 9.51 -3.41
N GLY A 651 -14.83 9.91 -4.61
CA GLY A 651 -14.47 11.29 -4.93
C GLY A 651 -14.49 11.60 -6.42
N ARG A 652 -13.69 12.59 -6.85
CA ARG A 652 -13.76 13.23 -8.18
C ARG A 652 -13.65 12.28 -9.37
N PHE A 653 -13.09 11.10 -9.17
CA PHE A 653 -12.86 10.13 -10.22
C PHE A 653 -13.79 8.92 -10.18
N SER A 654 -14.20 8.47 -9.00
CA SER A 654 -15.14 7.35 -8.89
C SER A 654 -15.89 7.48 -7.58
N GLY A 655 -17.18 7.18 -7.59
CA GLY A 655 -17.99 7.23 -6.39
C GLY A 655 -19.48 7.38 -6.62
N PHE A 656 -20.19 7.55 -5.52
CA PHE A 656 -21.62 7.83 -5.48
C PHE A 656 -21.91 8.88 -4.42
N THR A 657 -22.84 9.80 -4.69
CA THR A 657 -23.27 10.80 -3.72
C THR A 657 -24.78 11.01 -3.77
N LEU A 658 -25.40 11.05 -2.59
CA LEU A 658 -26.76 11.48 -2.35
C LEU A 658 -26.72 12.80 -1.57
N PHE A 659 -27.24 13.87 -2.16
CA PHE A 659 -27.10 15.22 -1.61
C PHE A 659 -28.30 16.10 -1.95
N VAL A 660 -28.39 17.24 -1.27
CA VAL A 660 -29.38 18.28 -1.55
C VAL A 660 -28.67 19.49 -2.17
N GLN A 661 -29.23 20.02 -3.24
CA GLN A 661 -28.78 21.27 -3.85
C GLN A 661 -29.97 21.99 -4.47
N ASP A 662 -30.01 23.31 -4.33
CA ASP A 662 -31.12 24.17 -4.78
C ASP A 662 -32.48 23.71 -4.25
N GLY A 663 -32.49 23.21 -3.00
CA GLY A 663 -33.67 22.64 -2.35
C GLY A 663 -34.16 21.32 -2.95
N ARG A 664 -33.38 20.63 -3.79
CA ARG A 664 -33.77 19.35 -4.41
C ARG A 664 -32.82 18.23 -4.03
N LEU A 665 -33.39 17.04 -3.77
CA LEU A 665 -32.63 15.81 -3.61
C LEU A 665 -32.04 15.37 -4.95
N LYS A 666 -30.75 15.01 -4.94
CA LYS A 666 -29.99 14.56 -6.11
C LYS A 666 -29.18 13.31 -5.77
N ALA A 667 -29.11 12.38 -6.70
CA ALA A 667 -28.16 11.27 -6.68
C ALA A 667 -27.24 11.38 -7.90
N VAL A 668 -25.94 11.16 -7.69
CA VAL A 668 -24.94 11.17 -8.77
C VAL A 668 -24.05 9.94 -8.63
N HIS A 669 -23.87 9.22 -9.75
CA HIS A 669 -22.82 8.23 -9.92
C HIS A 669 -21.69 8.84 -10.71
N ASN A 670 -20.45 8.55 -10.29
CA ASN A 670 -19.23 8.94 -10.97
C ASN A 670 -18.43 7.68 -11.30
N ASN A 671 -18.21 7.42 -12.58
CA ASN A 671 -17.39 6.32 -13.06
C ASN A 671 -16.31 6.87 -13.99
N ASN A 672 -15.12 7.12 -13.43
CA ASN A 672 -13.96 7.65 -14.14
C ASN A 672 -14.27 8.98 -14.85
N GLY A 673 -14.90 9.91 -14.11
CA GLY A 673 -15.32 11.22 -14.64
C GLY A 673 -16.60 11.18 -15.48
N ARG A 674 -17.15 10.00 -15.80
CA ARG A 674 -18.46 9.87 -16.44
C ARG A 674 -19.54 9.95 -15.38
N LEU A 675 -20.33 11.03 -15.46
CA LEU A 675 -21.33 11.36 -14.47
C LEU A 675 -22.73 11.03 -14.98
N THR A 676 -23.51 10.36 -14.14
CA THR A 676 -24.94 10.24 -14.34
C THR A 676 -25.68 10.77 -13.12
N ASN A 677 -26.80 11.47 -13.36
CA ASN A 677 -27.51 12.17 -12.30
C ASN A 677 -29.01 11.88 -12.35
N LEU A 678 -29.62 11.90 -11.16
CA LEU A 678 -31.05 11.86 -10.95
C LEU A 678 -31.43 12.98 -10.00
N THR A 679 -32.36 13.85 -10.40
CA THR A 679 -32.82 15.01 -9.61
C THR A 679 -34.30 14.89 -9.32
N ALA A 680 -34.71 15.15 -8.06
CA ALA A 680 -36.10 15.21 -7.67
C ALA A 680 -36.90 16.26 -8.47
N SER A 681 -38.08 15.88 -8.94
CA SER A 681 -38.98 16.77 -9.71
C SER A 681 -39.50 17.98 -8.92
N ARG A 682 -39.56 17.88 -7.59
CA ARG A 682 -40.01 18.96 -6.69
C ARG A 682 -38.97 19.32 -5.64
N LYS A 683 -39.07 20.54 -5.12
CA LYS A 683 -38.29 21.00 -3.97
C LYS A 683 -38.72 20.30 -2.68
N LEU A 684 -37.80 20.25 -1.73
CA LEU A 684 -38.02 19.88 -0.35
C LEU A 684 -38.81 20.98 0.37
N THR A 685 -39.54 20.60 1.41
CA THR A 685 -40.30 21.52 2.28
C THR A 685 -39.72 21.46 3.69
N ALA A 686 -39.79 22.58 4.42
CA ALA A 686 -39.39 22.63 5.82
C ALA A 686 -40.07 21.55 6.67
N GLY A 687 -39.37 21.05 7.70
CA GLY A 687 -39.86 20.01 8.61
C GLY A 687 -39.11 18.69 8.49
N LYS A 688 -39.68 17.64 9.09
CA LYS A 688 -39.13 16.28 9.08
C LYS A 688 -39.38 15.62 7.73
N ALA A 689 -38.36 14.94 7.21
CA ALA A 689 -38.49 14.15 5.99
C ALA A 689 -37.60 12.91 6.02
N ILE A 690 -38.03 11.87 5.30
CA ILE A 690 -37.18 10.76 4.87
C ILE A 690 -36.86 10.97 3.39
N LEU A 691 -35.58 11.19 3.10
CA LEU A 691 -35.05 11.31 1.75
C LEU A 691 -34.47 9.96 1.35
N ARG A 692 -35.14 9.26 0.41
CA ARG A 692 -34.79 7.88 0.06
C ARG A 692 -34.23 7.78 -1.35
N TYR A 693 -33.16 7.01 -1.48
CA TYR A 693 -32.65 6.50 -2.74
C TYR A 693 -32.81 4.97 -2.77
N GLU A 694 -33.23 4.43 -3.90
CA GLU A 694 -33.38 2.99 -4.10
C GLU A 694 -32.74 2.59 -5.44
N LEU A 695 -31.81 1.64 -5.40
CA LEU A 695 -31.24 0.98 -6.57
C LEU A 695 -31.78 -0.46 -6.65
N LYS A 696 -32.43 -0.79 -7.77
CA LYS A 696 -32.84 -2.15 -8.12
C LYS A 696 -31.90 -2.66 -9.19
N TYR A 697 -30.97 -3.52 -8.82
CA TYR A 697 -29.97 -4.05 -9.73
C TYR A 697 -30.38 -5.40 -10.33
N ALA A 698 -30.18 -5.54 -11.64
CA ALA A 698 -30.27 -6.80 -12.36
C ALA A 698 -28.88 -7.14 -12.93
N PRO A 699 -28.32 -8.35 -12.67
CA PRO A 699 -27.00 -8.73 -13.16
C PRO A 699 -26.87 -8.57 -14.68
N ALA A 700 -25.82 -7.85 -15.07
CA ALA A 700 -25.54 -7.54 -16.47
C ALA A 700 -24.09 -7.91 -16.84
N ARG A 701 -23.86 -8.15 -18.14
CA ARG A 701 -22.56 -8.65 -18.62
C ARG A 701 -21.62 -7.50 -18.97
N ARG A 702 -22.01 -6.59 -19.86
CA ARG A 702 -21.20 -5.44 -20.31
C ARG A 702 -21.57 -4.19 -19.54
N LEU A 703 -20.63 -3.25 -19.41
CA LEU A 703 -20.83 -1.98 -18.71
C LEU A 703 -22.03 -1.18 -19.26
N THR A 704 -22.24 -1.21 -20.58
CA THR A 704 -23.34 -0.50 -21.25
C THR A 704 -24.68 -1.24 -21.24
N ASP A 705 -24.73 -2.48 -20.76
CA ASP A 705 -25.97 -3.25 -20.76
C ASP A 705 -26.94 -2.68 -19.69
N PRO A 706 -28.26 -2.64 -19.96
CA PRO A 706 -29.25 -2.28 -18.95
C PRO A 706 -29.14 -3.18 -17.71
N ALA A 707 -29.12 -2.59 -16.52
CA ALA A 707 -28.89 -3.30 -15.27
C ALA A 707 -29.87 -2.92 -14.16
N GLY A 708 -31.05 -2.40 -14.52
CA GLY A 708 -32.16 -2.14 -13.60
C GLY A 708 -32.57 -0.68 -13.53
N THR A 709 -32.99 -0.21 -12.35
CA THR A 709 -33.52 1.15 -12.15
C THR A 709 -33.05 1.78 -10.85
N GLU A 710 -32.95 3.11 -10.85
CA GLU A 710 -32.77 3.91 -9.63
C GLU A 710 -33.93 4.90 -9.43
N ILE A 711 -34.27 5.15 -8.17
CA ILE A 711 -35.48 5.88 -7.78
C ILE A 711 -35.19 6.80 -6.59
N LEU A 712 -35.73 8.02 -6.63
CA LEU A 712 -35.75 8.94 -5.49
C LEU A 712 -37.14 9.08 -4.90
N TYR A 713 -37.23 9.12 -3.57
CA TYR A 713 -38.46 9.40 -2.84
C TYR A 713 -38.30 10.49 -1.79
N ILE A 714 -39.39 11.21 -1.51
CA ILE A 714 -39.54 12.12 -0.37
C ILE A 714 -40.78 11.66 0.41
N ASN A 715 -40.62 11.20 1.65
CA ASN A 715 -41.72 10.69 2.50
C ASN A 715 -42.60 9.66 1.76
N ASP A 716 -41.96 8.66 1.15
CA ASP A 716 -42.57 7.58 0.33
C ASP A 716 -43.17 7.98 -1.03
N GLU A 717 -43.25 9.27 -1.35
CA GLU A 717 -43.66 9.71 -2.69
C GLU A 717 -42.50 9.60 -3.68
N LYS A 718 -42.68 8.89 -4.78
CA LYS A 718 -41.70 8.81 -5.87
C LYS A 718 -41.58 10.16 -6.57
N VAL A 719 -40.39 10.75 -6.56
CA VAL A 719 -40.14 12.09 -7.14
C VAL A 719 -39.17 12.10 -8.32
N ALA A 720 -38.47 10.99 -8.57
CA ALA A 720 -37.67 10.77 -9.78
C ALA A 720 -37.38 9.29 -9.98
N GLU A 721 -37.16 8.87 -11.23
CA GLU A 721 -36.79 7.49 -11.60
C GLU A 721 -36.04 7.51 -12.93
N ARG A 722 -35.05 6.62 -13.08
CA ARG A 722 -34.46 6.31 -14.39
C ARG A 722 -33.98 4.86 -14.47
N ALA A 723 -33.83 4.37 -15.69
CA ALA A 723 -33.10 3.15 -15.96
C ALA A 723 -31.59 3.37 -15.75
N ILE A 724 -30.90 2.32 -15.31
CA ILE A 724 -29.45 2.30 -15.15
C ILE A 724 -28.80 1.24 -16.04
N THR A 725 -27.54 1.47 -16.36
CA THR A 725 -26.63 0.50 -16.97
C THR A 725 -25.81 -0.20 -15.90
N LYS A 726 -25.07 -1.24 -16.26
CA LYS A 726 -24.10 -1.86 -15.35
C LYS A 726 -23.08 -0.85 -14.84
N GLU A 727 -22.61 0.05 -15.71
CA GLU A 727 -21.61 1.08 -15.40
C GLU A 727 -22.06 2.02 -14.27
N ASP A 728 -23.33 2.41 -14.26
CA ASP A 728 -23.92 3.21 -13.19
C ASP A 728 -23.89 2.47 -11.84
N ALA A 729 -23.96 1.14 -11.83
CA ALA A 729 -23.96 0.34 -10.60
C ALA A 729 -22.55 -0.03 -10.10
N VAL A 730 -21.48 0.39 -10.78
CA VAL A 730 -20.09 0.15 -10.35
C VAL A 730 -19.66 1.29 -9.42
N ILE A 731 -19.73 1.02 -8.11
CA ILE A 731 -19.38 1.98 -7.04
C ILE A 731 -18.21 1.39 -6.24
N THR A 732 -17.00 1.52 -6.79
CA THR A 732 -15.77 0.89 -6.25
C THR A 732 -14.61 1.88 -6.13
N PRO A 733 -14.78 3.02 -5.42
CA PRO A 733 -13.66 3.94 -5.23
C PRO A 733 -12.56 3.29 -4.41
N TYR A 734 -11.31 3.41 -4.86
CA TYR A 734 -10.13 2.89 -4.17
C TYR A 734 -9.54 3.86 -3.13
N ASP A 735 -9.42 5.15 -3.46
CA ASP A 735 -8.60 6.10 -2.68
C ASP A 735 -9.37 6.93 -1.66
N GLU A 736 -10.68 7.02 -1.86
CA GLU A 736 -11.58 7.83 -1.06
C GLU A 736 -12.72 6.98 -0.52
N GLY A 737 -13.15 7.30 0.70
CA GLY A 737 -14.06 6.49 1.50
C GLY A 737 -15.49 7.03 1.57
N LEU A 738 -16.25 6.47 2.51
CA LEU A 738 -17.62 6.86 2.85
C LEU A 738 -17.63 8.00 3.88
N ASP A 739 -18.40 9.05 3.59
CA ASP A 739 -18.74 10.17 4.46
C ASP A 739 -20.26 10.28 4.67
N ILE A 740 -20.68 10.68 5.88
CA ILE A 740 -22.09 10.92 6.25
C ILE A 740 -22.30 12.35 6.71
N GLY A 741 -23.26 13.05 6.08
CA GLY A 741 -23.62 14.44 6.39
C GLY A 741 -22.70 15.53 5.81
N ARG A 742 -21.64 15.12 5.10
CA ARG A 742 -20.72 15.96 4.33
C ARG A 742 -19.99 15.10 3.31
N ASP A 743 -19.35 15.71 2.33
CA ASP A 743 -18.25 15.11 1.57
C ASP A 743 -16.98 15.84 2.04
N GLN A 744 -15.99 15.11 2.56
CA GLN A 744 -14.80 15.67 3.19
C GLN A 744 -13.63 15.80 2.21
N GLY A 745 -13.47 14.82 1.32
CA GLY A 745 -12.33 14.66 0.42
C GLY A 745 -12.48 15.51 -0.86
N SER A 746 -12.26 14.88 -2.00
CA SER A 746 -12.55 15.50 -3.28
C SER A 746 -14.00 15.27 -3.69
N ALA A 747 -14.64 16.29 -4.25
CA ALA A 747 -16.06 16.22 -4.56
C ALA A 747 -16.39 15.08 -5.53
N VAL A 748 -17.30 14.19 -5.17
CA VAL A 748 -17.79 13.11 -6.07
C VAL A 748 -18.39 13.69 -7.36
N SER A 749 -18.96 14.90 -7.29
CA SER A 749 -19.59 15.58 -8.40
C SER A 749 -19.11 17.04 -8.54
N PRO A 750 -18.86 17.54 -9.75
CA PRO A 750 -18.56 18.96 -9.98
C PRO A 750 -19.76 19.88 -9.69
N LEU A 751 -20.93 19.32 -9.37
CA LEU A 751 -22.10 20.10 -8.95
C LEU A 751 -21.89 20.81 -7.62
N TYR A 752 -20.94 20.38 -6.77
CA TYR A 752 -20.60 21.06 -5.52
C TYR A 752 -19.09 21.11 -5.30
N ARG A 753 -18.66 21.81 -4.26
CA ARG A 753 -17.26 21.86 -3.80
C ARG A 753 -17.17 21.26 -2.41
N SER A 754 -16.20 20.36 -2.20
CA SER A 754 -15.91 19.83 -0.87
C SER A 754 -15.11 20.85 -0.02
N PRO A 755 -15.36 20.93 1.30
CA PRO A 755 -16.36 20.16 2.01
C PRO A 755 -17.80 20.69 1.80
N TYR A 756 -18.73 19.81 1.41
CA TYR A 756 -20.13 20.18 1.17
C TYR A 756 -21.06 19.67 2.29
N THR A 757 -21.02 20.36 3.42
CA THR A 757 -21.73 19.98 4.66
C THR A 757 -23.23 20.24 4.55
N PHE A 758 -24.04 19.28 5.04
CA PHE A 758 -25.50 19.44 5.10
C PHE A 758 -25.94 20.56 6.04
N THR A 759 -26.77 21.48 5.55
CA THR A 759 -27.24 22.67 6.29
C THR A 759 -28.45 22.39 7.19
N GLY A 760 -29.19 21.32 6.89
CA GLY A 760 -30.23 20.77 7.77
C GLY A 760 -29.64 19.91 8.89
N LYS A 761 -30.50 19.35 9.74
CA LYS A 761 -30.08 18.34 10.71
C LYS A 761 -30.30 16.95 10.10
N LEU A 762 -29.22 16.22 9.86
CA LEU A 762 -29.27 14.81 9.50
C LEU A 762 -29.25 13.99 10.80
N ASN A 763 -30.31 13.22 11.07
CA ASN A 763 -30.38 12.38 12.27
C ASN A 763 -29.54 11.11 12.08
N HIS A 764 -29.73 10.42 10.96
CA HIS A 764 -28.95 9.25 10.54
C HIS A 764 -29.20 8.92 9.06
N VAL A 765 -28.38 8.03 8.51
CA VAL A 765 -28.58 7.37 7.22
C VAL A 765 -28.67 5.87 7.45
N GLU A 766 -29.74 5.23 6.99
CA GLU A 766 -29.86 3.78 6.98
C GLU A 766 -29.62 3.23 5.57
N ILE A 767 -28.72 2.24 5.46
CA ILE A 767 -28.47 1.50 4.23
C ILE A 767 -29.06 0.09 4.39
N ILE A 768 -29.89 -0.35 3.44
CA ILE A 768 -30.58 -1.65 3.47
C ILE A 768 -30.27 -2.45 2.20
N HIS A 769 -29.91 -3.72 2.36
CA HIS A 769 -29.77 -4.71 1.28
C HIS A 769 -31.00 -5.64 1.29
N PRO A 770 -31.91 -5.50 0.31
CA PRO A 770 -33.20 -6.20 0.26
C PRO A 770 -33.09 -7.71 -0.03
#